data_AF-A0A7X9CH35-F1
#
_entry.id   AF-A0A7X9CH35-F1
#
_cell.length_a   1.000
_cell.length_b   1.000
_cell.length_c   1.000
_cell.angle_alpha   90.00
_cell.angle_beta   90.00
_cell.angle_gamma   90.00
#
_symmetry.space_group_name_H-M   'P 1'
#
loop_
_entity.id
_entity.type
_entity.pdbx_description
1 polymer ?
#
loop_
_entity_poly.entity_id
_entity_poly.type
_entity_poly.pdbx_seq_one_letter_code
_entity_poly.pdbx_strand_id
1 'polypeptide(L)'
;MKKLISFILIFSIILPGFTMIAYGSEYVKEIDVESNGMEIYVGDKRIPHHNEAFIYDNSIYISAKDLANGLNLGYKMNKPKKSIGLISNGKLKIDGPNSKKIKSFQMGYEIEARERIIRDLEGIYYEPNMKETETRNIKVAFQDWKLYLDSKKIDVNSFYYNEDLYIDILDIAPYLYISPSYDKGRNRLNIDANGVLVKDKHWTSLDNLLAFREGRNYLLNIQMEQLEKRIALEEDLRNIPYAKLNNIRDLEKYLNKHFNKVGDLSVSIKASETVANWTYLDISFPRSNTSKWYQLQRKEVEDWIWDMYIAILKLYNDEALLHGAIRNPYYANKSSFQNRNYVVFDTIDKDLHFDFSKSQLKKDYRFDPKYLVEILDKNLSKYNKVDYKYEISQSGDDIDILIYTDSNAMRDWSLYTKMGYLKKLNWEIRKIYPDLNVNGTIIFPKDKVENIKFQFIDNRIYSYDLLKETEEYLNLHYGNFTHGRNDFTIDYNIYEKGLDDLSLIVEGDFSIDDDKWIKGGEEVIQKLNTRVQNAISTIISLWGMNVSTEVVDKNAAIITELDIYNKTVGIVYANPEAGEVKEGSLVYLSTDTPGANIYYTLDGSTPSRQSILYNGPIIISRDLTINAFGYKEGMGSGPISSFEYTVIPDDNWSYGLKDLIVDNGELKPDFSRDILDYEINVETHINKIGLTPYADNSTIKINGDNINSGNKKTIELREGQNTITISVKEGNKKEKNYTINVHRAGSGVSDIRIADLKTSGTIIGVFKGRLASNYINNFSGYRVELWTRAGVSVDTVILSSDGEFEITGFPVDTISKIIGYKYRVYDTENNLVLEEDLNL
;
A
#
# COMPACT_ATOMS: atom_id res chain seq x y z
N MET A 1 46.02 36.34 -55.56
CA MET A 1 46.41 35.00 -56.07
C MET A 1 47.29 34.32 -55.02
N LYS A 2 46.93 33.07 -54.65
CA LYS A 2 47.79 31.88 -54.36
C LYS A 2 49.32 32.11 -54.32
N LYS A 3 50.19 31.53 -53.48
CA LYS A 3 50.35 30.30 -52.66
C LYS A 3 51.68 30.51 -51.86
N LEU A 4 51.89 30.14 -50.59
CA LEU A 4 52.04 28.81 -49.91
C LEU A 4 53.38 28.06 -50.18
N ILE A 5 53.93 27.45 -49.09
CA ILE A 5 54.75 26.21 -48.97
C ILE A 5 56.30 26.36 -48.95
N SER A 6 57.16 25.70 -48.14
CA SER A 6 57.15 24.96 -46.84
C SER A 6 58.60 24.47 -46.51
N PHE A 7 58.88 24.19 -45.22
CA PHE A 7 59.68 23.06 -44.63
C PHE A 7 61.24 23.02 -44.82
N ILE A 8 62.14 22.52 -43.94
CA ILE A 8 62.15 21.62 -42.75
C ILE A 8 63.58 21.58 -42.08
N LEU A 9 63.69 21.30 -40.75
CA LEU A 9 64.75 20.61 -39.93
C LEU A 9 66.28 20.88 -40.10
N ILE A 10 67.25 20.63 -39.19
CA ILE A 10 67.44 20.39 -37.73
C ILE A 10 68.97 20.21 -37.50
N PHE A 11 69.53 20.72 -36.38
CA PHE A 11 70.78 20.32 -35.66
C PHE A 11 72.19 20.54 -36.33
N SER A 12 73.25 21.03 -35.68
CA SER A 12 73.72 20.98 -34.27
C SER A 12 74.86 21.99 -34.04
N ILE A 13 75.08 22.48 -32.80
CA ILE A 13 76.37 22.49 -32.05
C ILE A 13 76.24 23.26 -30.69
N ILE A 14 76.32 22.48 -29.60
CA ILE A 14 77.07 22.65 -28.32
C ILE A 14 76.65 23.71 -27.24
N LEU A 15 76.15 23.19 -26.10
CA LEU A 15 76.03 23.75 -24.72
C LEU A 15 77.42 23.79 -24.01
N PRO A 16 77.68 24.43 -22.82
CA PRO A 16 76.76 24.79 -21.72
C PRO A 16 77.04 26.09 -20.89
N GLY A 17 76.10 26.43 -20.00
CA GLY A 17 76.44 26.92 -18.64
C GLY A 17 75.94 28.31 -18.24
N PHE A 18 74.69 28.41 -17.78
CA PHE A 18 74.34 29.06 -16.50
C PHE A 18 72.93 28.64 -16.09
N THR A 19 72.81 28.07 -14.90
CA THR A 19 71.55 27.74 -14.25
C THR A 19 70.84 29.03 -13.82
N MET A 20 69.65 29.29 -14.35
CA MET A 20 68.61 30.00 -13.61
C MET A 20 67.47 29.00 -13.35
N ILE A 21 67.17 28.82 -12.07
CA ILE A 21 65.99 28.10 -11.60
C ILE A 21 64.78 28.91 -12.05
N ALA A 22 64.13 28.47 -13.13
CA ALA A 22 62.81 28.96 -13.49
C ALA A 22 61.79 28.20 -12.62
N TYR A 23 61.25 28.88 -11.61
CA TYR A 23 59.99 28.46 -11.00
C TYR A 23 58.92 28.46 -12.11
N GLY A 24 58.29 27.31 -12.32
CA GLY A 24 57.16 27.19 -13.25
C GLY A 24 56.09 28.23 -12.90
N SER A 25 55.73 29.03 -13.89
CA SER A 25 54.68 30.04 -13.83
C SER A 25 53.36 29.41 -13.36
N GLU A 26 52.79 29.90 -12.27
CA GLU A 26 51.44 29.51 -11.84
C GLU A 26 50.42 29.92 -12.91
N TYR A 27 49.69 28.94 -13.45
CA TYR A 27 48.60 29.19 -14.38
C TYR A 27 47.35 29.58 -13.57
N VAL A 28 47.20 30.89 -13.38
CA VAL A 28 46.03 31.47 -12.71
C VAL A 28 45.01 31.85 -13.77
N LYS A 29 43.77 31.39 -13.61
CA LYS A 29 42.68 31.61 -14.56
C LYS A 29 41.44 32.12 -13.81
N GLU A 30 40.73 33.06 -14.44
CA GLU A 30 39.41 33.48 -14.00
C GLU A 30 38.37 32.53 -14.59
N ILE A 31 37.47 32.03 -13.74
CA ILE A 31 36.41 31.09 -14.09
C ILE A 31 35.07 31.60 -13.59
N ASP A 32 34.02 31.36 -14.36
CA ASP A 32 32.65 31.62 -13.96
C ASP A 32 32.09 30.38 -13.27
N VAL A 33 31.56 30.57 -12.06
CA VAL A 33 31.01 29.48 -11.25
C VAL A 33 29.60 29.81 -10.80
N GLU A 34 28.76 28.79 -10.72
CA GLU A 34 27.43 28.92 -10.15
C GLU A 34 27.49 28.61 -8.65
N SER A 35 27.08 29.57 -7.82
CA SER A 35 27.23 29.50 -6.37
C SER A 35 26.03 30.12 -5.68
N ASN A 36 25.36 29.38 -4.80
CA ASN A 36 24.13 29.86 -4.14
C ASN A 36 23.97 29.35 -2.69
N GLY A 37 25.08 29.22 -1.94
CA GLY A 37 25.04 28.69 -0.58
C GLY A 37 24.61 27.23 -0.52
N MET A 38 25.13 26.41 -1.43
CA MET A 38 24.84 24.98 -1.54
C MET A 38 25.07 24.27 -0.20
N GLU A 39 24.03 23.60 0.32
CA GLU A 39 24.16 22.83 1.55
C GLU A 39 24.74 21.45 1.27
N ILE A 40 25.74 21.03 2.04
CA ILE A 40 26.39 19.73 1.88
C ILE A 40 25.99 18.80 3.04
N TYR A 41 25.54 17.60 2.67
CA TYR A 41 25.11 16.56 3.59
C TYR A 41 25.91 15.28 3.34
N VAL A 42 26.35 14.61 4.41
CA VAL A 42 26.83 13.22 4.36
C VAL A 42 25.86 12.37 5.17
N GLY A 43 25.13 11.48 4.49
CA GLY A 43 23.89 10.91 5.04
C GLY A 43 22.93 12.01 5.50
N ASP A 44 22.32 11.87 6.68
CA ASP A 44 21.40 12.89 7.22
C ASP A 44 22.10 14.07 7.91
N LYS A 45 23.44 14.09 7.94
CA LYS A 45 24.20 15.09 8.68
C LYS A 45 24.64 16.21 7.74
N ARG A 46 24.11 17.42 7.99
CA ARG A 46 24.66 18.65 7.42
C ARG A 46 26.10 18.85 7.89
N ILE A 47 27.01 19.10 6.97
CA ILE A 47 28.41 19.36 7.30
C ILE A 47 28.59 20.88 7.42
N PRO A 48 29.08 21.39 8.57
CA PRO A 48 29.52 22.77 8.66
C PRO A 48 30.68 22.96 7.67
N HIS A 49 30.49 23.83 6.68
CA HIS A 49 31.52 24.17 5.72
C HIS A 49 31.91 25.65 5.90
N HIS A 50 33.21 25.92 5.89
CA HIS A 50 33.73 27.29 5.93
C HIS A 50 33.95 27.85 4.51
N ASN A 51 34.06 26.94 3.54
CA ASN A 51 34.26 27.21 2.13
C ASN A 51 33.02 26.80 1.35
N GLU A 52 32.54 27.64 0.44
CA GLU A 52 31.34 27.37 -0.37
C GLU A 52 31.68 26.40 -1.50
N ALA A 53 30.85 25.36 -1.70
CA ALA A 53 30.89 24.50 -2.88
C ALA A 53 30.16 25.17 -4.05
N PHE A 54 30.61 24.91 -5.27
CA PHE A 54 30.09 25.56 -6.47
C PHE A 54 30.16 24.64 -7.68
N ILE A 55 29.39 25.00 -8.71
CA ILE A 55 29.36 24.28 -9.99
C ILE A 55 30.28 25.00 -10.97
N TYR A 56 31.17 24.26 -11.60
CA TYR A 56 32.06 24.72 -12.67
C TYR A 56 32.18 23.60 -13.71
N ASP A 57 32.02 23.93 -14.99
CA ASP A 57 32.10 22.96 -16.10
C ASP A 57 31.19 21.73 -15.89
N ASN A 58 29.95 21.98 -15.44
CA ASN A 58 28.95 20.99 -15.07
C ASN A 58 29.35 20.00 -13.94
N SER A 59 30.47 20.25 -13.25
CA SER A 59 30.95 19.48 -12.10
C SER A 59 30.84 20.28 -10.81
N ILE A 60 30.58 19.58 -9.71
CA ILE A 60 30.54 20.19 -8.37
C ILE A 60 31.92 20.10 -7.74
N TYR A 61 32.49 21.26 -7.41
CA TYR A 61 33.78 21.37 -6.74
C TYR A 61 33.58 21.64 -5.24
N ILE A 62 34.28 20.86 -4.43
CA ILE A 62 34.23 20.94 -2.97
C ILE A 62 35.62 21.06 -2.35
N SER A 63 35.70 21.81 -1.26
CA SER A 63 36.86 21.92 -0.37
C SER A 63 37.28 20.54 0.16
N ALA A 64 38.53 20.15 -0.12
CA ALA A 64 39.10 18.88 0.30
C ALA A 64 39.06 18.70 1.83
N LYS A 65 39.26 19.78 2.58
CA LYS A 65 39.18 19.78 4.05
C LYS A 65 37.76 19.54 4.54
N ASP A 66 36.76 20.20 3.96
CA ASP A 66 35.37 20.06 4.38
C ASP A 66 34.81 18.68 4.04
N LEU A 67 35.16 18.15 2.85
CA LEU A 67 34.86 16.78 2.46
C LEU A 67 35.49 15.77 3.42
N ALA A 68 36.78 15.96 3.78
CA ALA A 68 37.46 15.09 4.73
C ALA A 68 36.79 15.08 6.11
N ASN A 69 36.42 16.27 6.61
CA ASN A 69 35.69 16.40 7.88
C ASN A 69 34.34 15.68 7.84
N GLY A 70 33.59 15.84 6.74
CA GLY A 70 32.30 15.19 6.53
C GLY A 70 32.37 13.66 6.51
N LEU A 71 33.42 13.12 5.90
CA LEU A 71 33.64 11.68 5.73
C LEU A 71 34.43 11.03 6.87
N ASN A 72 34.75 11.76 7.95
CA ASN A 72 35.62 11.31 9.03
C ASN A 72 36.99 10.80 8.56
N LEU A 73 37.61 11.55 7.64
CA LEU A 73 38.97 11.34 7.16
C LEU A 73 39.94 12.31 7.87
N GLY A 74 41.18 11.88 8.08
CA GLY A 74 42.24 12.79 8.47
C GLY A 74 42.66 13.66 7.29
N TYR A 75 42.89 14.96 7.51
CA TYR A 75 43.35 15.91 6.50
C TYR A 75 44.71 16.51 6.87
N LYS A 76 45.67 16.50 5.93
CA LYS A 76 46.99 17.11 6.13
C LYS A 76 47.48 17.84 4.87
N MET A 77 47.65 19.15 4.97
CA MET A 77 48.20 19.98 3.90
C MET A 77 49.69 20.27 4.11
N ASN A 78 50.49 20.18 3.04
CA ASN A 78 51.89 20.60 3.00
C ASN A 78 52.07 21.64 1.87
N LYS A 79 51.99 22.93 2.23
CA LYS A 79 52.09 24.04 1.28
C LYS A 79 53.44 24.06 0.51
N PRO A 80 54.61 23.89 1.15
CA PRO A 80 55.89 23.87 0.43
C PRO A 80 56.01 22.76 -0.61
N LYS A 81 55.45 21.57 -0.32
CA LYS A 81 55.45 20.43 -1.24
C LYS A 81 54.25 20.41 -2.20
N LYS A 82 53.36 21.40 -2.10
CA LYS A 82 52.06 21.47 -2.81
C LYS A 82 51.35 20.10 -2.78
N SER A 83 51.12 19.57 -1.59
CA SER A 83 50.49 18.25 -1.44
C SER A 83 49.47 18.20 -0.32
N ILE A 84 48.39 17.45 -0.52
CA ILE A 84 47.36 17.14 0.48
C ILE A 84 47.30 15.63 0.70
N GLY A 85 47.19 15.24 1.97
CA GLY A 85 46.98 13.86 2.38
C GLY A 85 45.61 13.68 3.04
N LEU A 86 44.82 12.75 2.50
CA LEU A 86 43.60 12.21 3.10
C LEU A 86 43.93 10.85 3.74
N ILE A 87 43.51 10.68 4.99
CA ILE A 87 43.85 9.50 5.82
C ILE A 87 42.57 8.79 6.20
N SER A 88 42.36 7.60 5.64
CA SER A 88 41.17 6.78 5.86
C SER A 88 41.28 5.90 7.10
N ASN A 89 42.49 5.74 7.67
CA ASN A 89 42.80 4.81 8.76
C ASN A 89 42.42 3.35 8.41
N GLY A 90 42.60 2.94 7.15
CA GLY A 90 42.35 1.57 6.70
C GLY A 90 40.88 1.25 6.38
N LYS A 91 39.95 2.18 6.59
CA LYS A 91 38.53 2.02 6.23
C LYS A 91 38.31 1.69 4.74
N LEU A 92 39.17 2.20 3.85
CA LEU A 92 39.08 1.99 2.40
C LEU A 92 39.78 0.71 1.90
N LYS A 93 40.41 -0.06 2.79
CA LYS A 93 41.07 -1.32 2.42
C LYS A 93 40.03 -2.30 1.85
N ILE A 94 40.31 -2.83 0.65
CA ILE A 94 39.46 -3.81 -0.04
C ILE A 94 40.01 -5.22 0.10
N ASP A 95 39.11 -6.19 0.25
CA ASP A 95 39.42 -7.61 0.45
C ASP A 95 39.31 -8.40 -0.87
N GLY A 96 39.78 -7.80 -1.98
CA GLY A 96 39.73 -8.37 -3.32
C GLY A 96 38.57 -7.88 -4.20
N PRO A 97 38.44 -8.40 -5.43
CA PRO A 97 37.49 -7.92 -6.43
C PRO A 97 36.00 -8.09 -6.04
N ASN A 98 35.69 -9.01 -5.12
CA ASN A 98 34.34 -9.25 -4.59
C ASN A 98 34.06 -8.52 -3.27
N SER A 99 34.86 -7.50 -2.91
CA SER A 99 34.69 -6.77 -1.66
C SER A 99 33.29 -6.16 -1.54
N LYS A 100 32.65 -6.38 -0.39
CA LYS A 100 31.33 -5.82 -0.04
C LYS A 100 31.30 -4.28 -0.13
N LYS A 101 32.43 -3.62 0.13
CA LYS A 101 32.58 -2.16 -0.01
C LYS A 101 32.42 -1.70 -1.46
N ILE A 102 33.01 -2.46 -2.39
CA ILE A 102 32.90 -2.21 -3.84
C ILE A 102 31.45 -2.42 -4.29
N LYS A 103 30.83 -3.53 -3.89
CA LYS A 103 29.43 -3.82 -4.22
C LYS A 103 28.48 -2.76 -3.68
N SER A 104 28.69 -2.29 -2.46
CA SER A 104 27.84 -1.28 -1.81
C SER A 104 27.89 0.03 -2.60
N PHE A 105 29.10 0.50 -2.93
CA PHE A 105 29.30 1.67 -3.76
C PHE A 105 28.65 1.53 -5.15
N GLN A 106 28.88 0.40 -5.84
CA GLN A 106 28.28 0.15 -7.15
C GLN A 106 26.76 0.21 -7.10
N MET A 107 26.14 -0.45 -6.12
CA MET A 107 24.68 -0.48 -5.99
C MET A 107 24.11 0.89 -5.62
N GLY A 108 24.76 1.64 -4.72
CA GLY A 108 24.34 3.00 -4.38
C GLY A 108 24.40 3.95 -5.58
N TYR A 109 25.45 3.83 -6.39
CA TYR A 109 25.59 4.59 -7.63
C TYR A 109 24.53 4.20 -8.68
N GLU A 110 24.27 2.91 -8.88
CA GLU A 110 23.24 2.42 -9.80
C GLU A 110 21.83 2.90 -9.43
N ILE A 111 21.49 2.83 -8.14
CA ILE A 111 20.20 3.32 -7.62
C ILE A 111 20.04 4.80 -7.91
N GLU A 112 21.04 5.62 -7.57
CA GLU A 112 20.98 7.06 -7.80
C GLU A 112 20.83 7.40 -9.30
N ALA A 113 21.56 6.67 -10.15
CA ALA A 113 21.45 6.82 -11.60
C ALA A 113 20.06 6.44 -12.11
N ARG A 114 19.48 5.33 -11.65
CA ARG A 114 18.12 4.91 -12.03
C ARG A 114 17.06 5.87 -11.50
N GLU A 115 17.16 6.34 -10.27
CA GLU A 115 16.26 7.36 -9.72
C GLU A 115 16.36 8.68 -10.47
N ARG A 116 17.53 9.03 -11.00
CA ARG A 116 17.68 10.18 -11.88
C ARG A 116 16.98 9.96 -13.22
N ILE A 117 17.25 8.83 -13.88
CA ILE A 117 16.60 8.49 -15.16
C ILE A 117 15.08 8.43 -14.97
N ILE A 118 14.57 7.78 -13.92
CA ILE A 118 13.14 7.76 -13.58
C ILE A 118 12.61 9.17 -13.41
N ARG A 119 13.28 10.03 -12.64
CA ARG A 119 12.87 11.43 -12.48
C ARG A 119 12.90 12.21 -13.80
N ASP A 120 13.85 11.95 -14.68
CA ASP A 120 13.93 12.60 -15.99
C ASP A 120 12.82 12.10 -16.93
N LEU A 121 12.47 10.81 -16.86
CA LEU A 121 11.38 10.19 -17.60
C LEU A 121 9.99 10.62 -17.06
N GLU A 122 9.86 10.77 -15.74
CA GLU A 122 8.64 11.25 -15.06
C GLU A 122 8.50 12.78 -15.16
N GLY A 123 9.61 13.50 -15.26
CA GLY A 123 9.74 14.96 -15.17
C GLY A 123 9.35 15.76 -16.41
N ILE A 124 8.69 15.17 -17.41
CA ILE A 124 8.12 15.92 -18.55
C ILE A 124 7.00 16.89 -18.09
N TYR A 125 6.49 16.77 -16.85
CA TYR A 125 5.55 17.73 -16.27
C TYR A 125 5.80 17.93 -14.76
N TYR A 126 6.82 18.70 -14.37
CA TYR A 126 6.81 19.62 -13.20
C TYR A 126 8.20 20.24 -13.04
N GLU A 127 8.37 21.52 -13.38
CA GLU A 127 9.54 22.29 -12.93
C GLU A 127 9.24 22.85 -11.53
N PRO A 128 9.90 22.39 -10.46
CA PRO A 128 9.82 23.09 -9.19
C PRO A 128 10.46 24.47 -9.35
N ASN A 129 9.85 25.51 -8.74
CA ASN A 129 10.39 26.88 -8.71
C ASN A 129 11.88 26.85 -8.39
N MET A 130 12.72 27.04 -9.42
CA MET A 130 14.17 27.06 -9.27
C MET A 130 14.55 28.32 -8.49
N LYS A 131 15.34 28.17 -7.43
CA LYS A 131 16.09 29.32 -6.90
C LYS A 131 17.05 29.81 -7.98
N GLU A 132 16.98 31.09 -8.33
CA GLU A 132 17.95 31.72 -9.23
C GLU A 132 19.38 31.46 -8.72
N THR A 133 20.21 30.89 -9.57
CA THR A 133 21.64 30.69 -9.32
C THR A 133 22.40 31.94 -9.70
N GLU A 134 23.17 32.51 -8.76
CA GLU A 134 24.08 33.60 -9.06
C GLU A 134 25.35 33.05 -9.72
N THR A 135 25.65 33.52 -10.93
CA THR A 135 26.94 33.30 -11.57
C THR A 135 27.91 34.34 -11.07
N ARG A 136 29.05 33.90 -10.54
CA ARG A 136 30.14 34.80 -10.10
C ARG A 136 31.46 34.39 -10.71
N ASN A 137 32.28 35.39 -11.02
CA ASN A 137 33.63 35.17 -11.50
C ASN A 137 34.59 35.00 -10.30
N ILE A 138 35.36 33.91 -10.28
CA ILE A 138 36.39 33.66 -9.27
C ILE A 138 37.75 33.43 -9.92
N LYS A 139 38.81 33.79 -9.19
CA LYS A 139 40.19 33.60 -9.62
C LYS A 139 40.79 32.38 -8.94
N VAL A 140 41.10 31.34 -9.72
CA VAL A 140 41.62 30.07 -9.22
C VAL A 140 43.02 29.79 -9.76
N ALA A 141 43.81 29.03 -8.99
CA ALA A 141 45.14 28.61 -9.42
C ALA A 141 45.12 27.11 -9.76
N PHE A 142 45.27 26.80 -11.04
CA PHE A 142 45.48 25.43 -11.53
C PHE A 142 46.95 25.07 -11.26
N GLN A 143 47.26 24.76 -10.00
CA GLN A 143 48.58 24.35 -9.57
C GLN A 143 48.67 22.82 -9.56
N ASP A 144 49.86 22.24 -9.80
CA ASP A 144 50.15 20.79 -9.67
C ASP A 144 50.12 20.30 -8.20
N TRP A 145 49.02 20.53 -7.48
CA TRP A 145 48.84 19.97 -6.15
C TRP A 145 48.71 18.47 -6.24
N LYS A 146 49.50 17.76 -5.43
CA LYS A 146 49.46 16.30 -5.36
C LYS A 146 48.52 15.87 -4.25
N LEU A 147 47.44 15.19 -4.62
CA LEU A 147 46.53 14.57 -3.67
C LEU A 147 46.97 13.12 -3.37
N TYR A 148 47.05 12.79 -2.10
CA TYR A 148 47.38 11.46 -1.61
C TYR A 148 46.24 10.93 -0.75
N LEU A 149 45.81 9.70 -1.01
CA LEU A 149 44.86 8.97 -0.18
C LEU A 149 45.58 7.75 0.40
N ASP A 150 45.67 7.68 1.73
CA ASP A 150 46.45 6.65 2.44
C ASP A 150 47.88 6.47 1.87
N SER A 151 48.54 7.60 1.62
CA SER A 151 49.90 7.68 1.03
C SER A 151 50.01 7.28 -0.45
N LYS A 152 48.93 6.88 -1.11
CA LYS A 152 48.90 6.63 -2.55
C LYS A 152 48.47 7.90 -3.29
N LYS A 153 49.26 8.33 -4.28
CA LYS A 153 48.87 9.45 -5.14
C LYS A 153 47.60 9.09 -5.92
N ILE A 154 46.61 9.97 -5.91
CA ILE A 154 45.40 9.88 -6.76
C ILE A 154 45.37 11.07 -7.71
N ASP A 155 44.70 10.88 -8.84
CA ASP A 155 44.62 11.87 -9.91
C ASP A 155 43.17 12.32 -10.03
N VAL A 156 42.92 13.61 -9.82
CA VAL A 156 41.58 14.21 -9.78
C VAL A 156 41.67 15.64 -10.29
N ASN A 157 40.64 16.11 -11.00
CA ASN A 157 40.57 17.50 -11.39
C ASN A 157 40.44 18.36 -10.13
N SER A 158 41.37 19.30 -10.00
CA SER A 158 41.43 20.17 -8.82
C SER A 158 42.10 21.49 -9.15
N PHE A 159 41.77 22.49 -8.35
CA PHE A 159 42.45 23.78 -8.36
C PHE A 159 42.50 24.35 -6.95
N TYR A 160 43.46 25.22 -6.71
CA TYR A 160 43.64 25.87 -5.43
C TYR A 160 42.79 27.14 -5.37
N TYR A 161 41.94 27.24 -4.33
CA TYR A 161 41.06 28.37 -4.09
C TYR A 161 40.74 28.50 -2.59
N ASN A 162 40.61 29.74 -2.12
CA ASN A 162 40.30 30.08 -0.71
C ASN A 162 41.08 29.26 0.34
N GLU A 163 42.40 29.27 0.20
CA GLU A 163 43.37 28.57 1.06
C GLU A 163 43.33 27.03 1.07
N ASP A 164 42.48 26.38 0.27
CA ASP A 164 42.37 24.93 0.17
C ASP A 164 42.36 24.43 -1.29
N LEU A 165 42.49 23.11 -1.45
CA LEU A 165 42.29 22.45 -2.73
C LEU A 165 40.81 22.13 -2.92
N TYR A 166 40.24 22.63 -4.01
CA TYR A 166 38.91 22.27 -4.46
C TYR A 166 39.02 21.11 -5.43
N ILE A 167 38.21 20.08 -5.21
CA ILE A 167 38.26 18.82 -5.95
C ILE A 167 36.89 18.57 -6.59
N ASP A 168 36.89 18.08 -7.82
CA ASP A 168 35.68 17.55 -8.44
C ASP A 168 35.18 16.34 -7.63
N ILE A 169 33.97 16.45 -7.09
CA ILE A 169 33.39 15.42 -6.23
C ILE A 169 33.20 14.08 -6.97
N LEU A 170 32.95 14.11 -8.29
CA LEU A 170 32.78 12.90 -9.10
C LEU A 170 34.11 12.20 -9.37
N ASP A 171 35.20 12.94 -9.54
CA ASP A 171 36.54 12.36 -9.75
C ASP A 171 37.05 11.64 -8.51
N ILE A 172 36.80 12.20 -7.32
CA ILE A 172 37.26 11.61 -6.05
C ILE A 172 36.32 10.51 -5.54
N ALA A 173 35.06 10.48 -5.99
CA ALA A 173 34.03 9.56 -5.50
C ALA A 173 34.41 8.06 -5.55
N PRO A 174 34.96 7.52 -6.67
CA PRO A 174 35.36 6.12 -6.75
C PRO A 174 36.49 5.74 -5.78
N TYR A 175 37.38 6.68 -5.45
CA TYR A 175 38.46 6.45 -4.51
C TYR A 175 37.98 6.40 -3.06
N LEU A 176 36.89 7.10 -2.75
CA LEU A 176 36.31 7.20 -1.42
C LEU A 176 35.09 6.28 -1.19
N TYR A 177 34.62 5.59 -2.24
CA TYR A 177 33.39 4.79 -2.23
C TYR A 177 32.18 5.61 -1.80
N ILE A 178 32.00 6.82 -2.35
CA ILE A 178 30.88 7.72 -2.05
C ILE A 178 30.02 7.97 -3.28
N SER A 179 28.72 8.21 -3.11
CA SER A 179 27.77 8.52 -4.20
C SER A 179 27.18 9.91 -4.01
N PRO A 180 27.69 10.94 -4.71
CA PRO A 180 27.21 12.31 -4.60
C PRO A 180 26.00 12.57 -5.51
N SER A 181 24.91 13.09 -4.93
CA SER A 181 23.69 13.47 -5.62
C SER A 181 23.33 14.93 -5.35
N TYR A 182 23.09 15.71 -6.39
CA TYR A 182 22.72 17.12 -6.27
C TYR A 182 21.24 17.33 -6.54
N ASP A 183 20.53 17.86 -5.54
CA ASP A 183 19.15 18.31 -5.64
C ASP A 183 19.14 19.81 -5.95
N LYS A 184 18.88 20.15 -7.22
CA LYS A 184 18.83 21.53 -7.71
C LYS A 184 17.69 22.34 -7.08
N GLY A 185 16.54 21.72 -6.80
CA GLY A 185 15.37 22.39 -6.23
C GLY A 185 15.58 22.82 -4.77
N ARG A 186 16.30 22.00 -4.00
CA ARG A 186 16.67 22.32 -2.61
C ARG A 186 18.05 22.96 -2.46
N ASN A 187 18.78 23.12 -3.57
CA ASN A 187 20.18 23.51 -3.63
C ASN A 187 21.06 22.72 -2.62
N ARG A 188 20.94 21.40 -2.66
CA ARG A 188 21.55 20.50 -1.67
C ARG A 188 22.38 19.41 -2.36
N LEU A 189 23.64 19.29 -1.96
CA LEU A 189 24.50 18.17 -2.31
C LEU A 189 24.41 17.10 -1.20
N ASN A 190 23.83 15.96 -1.52
CA ASN A 190 23.79 14.78 -0.68
C ASN A 190 24.95 13.85 -1.05
N ILE A 191 25.72 13.39 -0.08
CA ILE A 191 26.84 12.46 -0.28
C ILE A 191 26.54 11.20 0.52
N ASP A 192 26.25 10.10 -0.18
CA ASP A 192 26.10 8.80 0.43
C ASP A 192 27.49 8.17 0.63
N ALA A 193 27.86 7.84 1.87
CA ALA A 193 29.15 7.22 2.19
C ALA A 193 29.16 5.69 2.02
N ASN A 194 28.06 5.12 1.53
CA ASN A 194 27.86 3.70 1.20
C ASN A 194 28.17 2.73 2.36
N GLY A 195 28.07 3.21 3.61
CA GLY A 195 28.44 2.47 4.81
C GLY A 195 29.95 2.19 4.96
N VAL A 196 30.81 2.78 4.12
CA VAL A 196 32.26 2.51 4.08
C VAL A 196 33.04 3.45 4.99
N LEU A 197 32.97 4.76 4.74
CA LEU A 197 33.72 5.79 5.48
C LEU A 197 32.97 6.27 6.73
N VAL A 198 31.66 6.41 6.57
CA VAL A 198 30.69 6.78 7.60
C VAL A 198 29.66 5.66 7.69
N LYS A 199 29.38 5.20 8.91
CA LYS A 199 28.33 4.20 9.14
C LYS A 199 26.97 4.82 8.83
N ASP A 200 26.13 4.07 8.14
CA ASP A 200 24.73 4.43 7.99
C ASP A 200 24.03 4.34 9.35
N LYS A 201 23.12 5.28 9.64
CA LYS A 201 22.38 5.32 10.91
C LYS A 201 21.16 4.39 10.89
N HIS A 202 20.60 4.14 9.71
CA HIS A 202 19.43 3.30 9.50
C HIS A 202 19.83 1.82 9.38
N TRP A 203 21.06 1.54 8.91
CA TRP A 203 21.54 0.18 8.68
C TRP A 203 22.70 -0.20 9.61
N THR A 204 22.46 -1.21 10.46
CA THR A 204 23.43 -1.63 11.50
C THR A 204 24.69 -2.33 10.99
N SER A 205 24.69 -2.80 9.73
CA SER A 205 25.84 -3.44 9.08
C SER A 205 25.87 -3.11 7.59
N LEU A 206 27.05 -3.26 6.96
CA LEU A 206 27.22 -3.12 5.51
C LEU A 206 26.41 -4.17 4.74
N ASP A 207 26.17 -5.34 5.35
CA ASP A 207 25.36 -6.40 4.77
C ASP A 207 23.88 -6.02 4.69
N ASN A 208 23.34 -5.37 5.73
CA ASN A 208 21.96 -4.90 5.74
C ASN A 208 21.73 -3.78 4.73
N LEU A 209 22.69 -2.86 4.61
CA LEU A 209 22.66 -1.80 3.61
C LEU A 209 22.70 -2.37 2.19
N LEU A 210 23.58 -3.34 1.93
CA LEU A 210 23.68 -4.01 0.63
C LEU A 210 22.38 -4.67 0.23
N ALA A 211 21.77 -5.39 1.16
CA ALA A 211 20.59 -6.17 0.88
C ALA A 211 19.35 -5.28 0.66
N PHE A 212 19.21 -4.18 1.43
CA PHE A 212 18.24 -3.12 1.13
C PHE A 212 18.43 -2.52 -0.26
N ARG A 213 19.67 -2.21 -0.62
CA ARG A 213 19.99 -1.60 -1.93
C ARG A 213 19.72 -2.54 -3.08
N GLU A 214 20.03 -3.83 -2.94
CA GLU A 214 19.65 -4.83 -3.95
C GLU A 214 18.13 -4.85 -4.17
N GLY A 215 17.33 -4.77 -3.09
CA GLY A 215 15.88 -4.63 -3.18
C GLY A 215 15.42 -3.33 -3.83
N ARG A 216 15.98 -2.18 -3.45
CA ARG A 216 15.64 -0.87 -4.04
C ARG A 216 16.02 -0.81 -5.52
N ASN A 217 17.21 -1.27 -5.88
CA ASN A 217 17.70 -1.29 -7.26
C ASN A 217 16.80 -2.16 -8.15
N TYR A 218 16.28 -3.25 -7.58
CA TYR A 218 15.31 -4.12 -8.22
C TYR A 218 13.94 -3.46 -8.41
N LEU A 219 13.39 -2.79 -7.39
CA LEU A 219 12.13 -2.03 -7.52
C LEU A 219 12.23 -0.93 -8.59
N LEU A 220 13.36 -0.21 -8.63
CA LEU A 220 13.61 0.81 -9.64
C LEU A 220 13.71 0.21 -11.06
N ASN A 221 14.19 -1.03 -11.20
CA ASN A 221 14.13 -1.71 -12.49
C ASN A 221 12.69 -1.99 -12.92
N ILE A 222 11.82 -2.45 -12.01
CA ILE A 222 10.40 -2.66 -12.34
C ILE A 222 9.76 -1.34 -12.76
N GLN A 223 10.00 -0.26 -12.01
CA GLN A 223 9.49 1.07 -12.33
C GLN A 223 10.01 1.56 -13.69
N MET A 224 11.30 1.37 -13.97
CA MET A 224 11.89 1.71 -15.26
C MET A 224 11.28 0.91 -16.40
N GLU A 225 11.09 -0.41 -16.23
CA GLU A 225 10.43 -1.26 -17.21
C GLU A 225 8.97 -0.85 -17.43
N GLN A 226 8.26 -0.40 -16.38
CA GLN A 226 6.91 0.17 -16.50
C GLN A 226 6.92 1.51 -17.25
N LEU A 227 7.89 2.38 -17.01
CA LEU A 227 8.05 3.63 -17.74
C LEU A 227 8.43 3.39 -19.20
N GLU A 228 9.34 2.44 -19.47
CA GLU A 228 9.68 1.99 -20.81
C GLU A 228 8.47 1.38 -21.52
N LYS A 229 7.59 0.65 -20.81
CA LYS A 229 6.29 0.22 -21.36
C LYS A 229 5.38 1.40 -21.67
N ARG A 230 5.28 2.41 -20.79
CA ARG A 230 4.51 3.62 -21.09
C ARG A 230 5.05 4.33 -22.33
N ILE A 231 6.36 4.38 -22.51
CA ILE A 231 7.03 4.92 -23.69
C ILE A 231 6.80 4.02 -24.93
N ALA A 232 6.78 2.69 -24.78
CA ALA A 232 6.49 1.77 -25.88
C ALA A 232 5.01 1.79 -26.29
N LEU A 233 4.09 1.90 -25.33
CA LEU A 233 2.67 2.21 -25.57
C LEU A 233 2.51 3.59 -26.23
N GLU A 234 3.43 4.52 -25.96
CA GLU A 234 3.54 5.80 -26.65
C GLU A 234 3.99 5.65 -28.12
N GLU A 235 4.83 4.67 -28.45
CA GLU A 235 5.20 4.35 -29.85
C GLU A 235 4.06 3.68 -30.63
N ASP A 236 3.22 2.88 -29.96
CA ASP A 236 1.99 2.29 -30.53
C ASP A 236 0.89 3.34 -30.83
N LEU A 237 1.04 4.59 -30.33
CA LEU A 237 0.13 5.71 -30.59
C LEU A 237 -0.01 6.13 -32.06
N ARG A 238 0.73 5.54 -33.00
CA ARG A 238 0.66 5.91 -34.42
C ARG A 238 -0.74 5.72 -35.04
N ASN A 239 -1.67 5.07 -34.35
CA ASN A 239 -3.04 4.81 -34.82
C ASN A 239 -4.17 5.47 -34.00
N ILE A 240 -3.91 6.15 -32.87
CA ILE A 240 -4.97 6.81 -32.08
C ILE A 240 -5.11 8.28 -32.53
N PRO A 241 -6.26 8.70 -33.11
CA PRO A 241 -6.42 10.06 -33.63
C PRO A 241 -6.43 11.11 -32.52
N TYR A 242 -5.51 12.07 -32.56
CA TYR A 242 -5.47 13.14 -31.57
C TYR A 242 -6.78 13.95 -31.52
N ALA A 243 -7.27 14.21 -30.31
CA ALA A 243 -8.38 15.12 -30.03
C ALA A 243 -8.19 15.78 -28.66
N LYS A 244 -8.61 17.04 -28.54
CA LYS A 244 -8.62 17.74 -27.25
C LYS A 244 -9.93 17.43 -26.51
N LEU A 245 -9.84 16.74 -25.37
CA LEU A 245 -11.01 16.35 -24.56
C LEU A 245 -10.98 17.12 -23.24
N ASN A 246 -11.97 17.99 -23.00
CA ASN A 246 -11.93 18.90 -21.83
C ASN A 246 -12.88 18.48 -20.71
N ASN A 247 -13.77 17.53 -20.97
CA ASN A 247 -14.79 17.06 -20.03
C ASN A 247 -15.27 15.68 -20.47
N ILE A 248 -15.99 14.99 -19.58
CA ILE A 248 -16.49 13.64 -19.85
C ILE A 248 -17.37 13.51 -21.10
N ARG A 249 -18.11 14.57 -21.50
CA ARG A 249 -18.93 14.55 -22.72
C ARG A 249 -18.08 14.56 -23.98
N ASP A 250 -16.96 15.28 -23.97
CA ASP A 250 -15.98 15.26 -25.06
C ASP A 250 -15.38 13.86 -25.19
N LEU A 251 -15.03 13.22 -24.06
CA LEU A 251 -14.53 11.85 -24.02
C LEU A 251 -15.55 10.85 -24.56
N GLU A 252 -16.79 10.87 -24.06
CA GLU A 252 -17.84 9.96 -24.51
C GLU A 252 -18.05 10.07 -26.02
N LYS A 253 -18.09 11.30 -26.55
CA LYS A 253 -18.24 11.55 -27.99
C LYS A 253 -17.05 11.03 -28.79
N TYR A 254 -15.84 11.20 -28.28
CA TYR A 254 -14.63 10.69 -28.90
C TYR A 254 -14.63 9.16 -28.95
N LEU A 255 -14.94 8.50 -27.83
CA LEU A 255 -15.04 7.04 -27.75
C LEU A 255 -16.09 6.49 -28.71
N ASN A 256 -17.30 7.06 -28.75
CA ASN A 256 -18.34 6.64 -29.71
C ASN A 256 -18.02 6.97 -31.18
N LYS A 257 -17.03 7.82 -31.44
CA LYS A 257 -16.60 8.11 -32.82
C LYS A 257 -15.54 7.13 -33.28
N HIS A 258 -14.56 6.83 -32.43
CA HIS A 258 -13.36 6.10 -32.79
C HIS A 258 -13.36 4.63 -32.33
N PHE A 259 -14.17 4.29 -31.33
CA PHE A 259 -14.25 2.97 -30.73
C PHE A 259 -15.65 2.37 -30.77
N ASN A 260 -16.58 2.85 -31.59
CA ASN A 260 -17.96 2.30 -31.63
C ASN A 260 -18.11 0.87 -32.16
N LYS A 261 -17.01 0.17 -32.45
CA LYS A 261 -17.00 -1.21 -32.92
C LYS A 261 -15.83 -1.99 -32.36
N VAL A 262 -16.09 -3.26 -32.08
CA VAL A 262 -15.07 -4.31 -31.85
C VAL A 262 -15.35 -5.43 -32.84
N GLY A 263 -14.40 -5.74 -33.72
CA GLY A 263 -14.66 -6.55 -34.91
C GLY A 263 -15.87 -6.01 -35.70
N ASP A 264 -16.84 -6.88 -35.99
CA ASP A 264 -18.10 -6.53 -36.67
C ASP A 264 -19.24 -6.09 -35.72
N LEU A 265 -19.01 -6.12 -34.41
CA LEU A 265 -19.99 -5.76 -33.39
C LEU A 265 -19.98 -4.25 -33.16
N SER A 266 -21.12 -3.60 -33.44
CA SER A 266 -21.32 -2.18 -33.10
C SER A 266 -21.85 -2.02 -31.67
N VAL A 267 -21.26 -1.07 -30.95
CA VAL A 267 -21.52 -0.79 -29.53
C VAL A 267 -21.85 0.68 -29.31
N SER A 268 -22.45 0.98 -28.16
CA SER A 268 -22.62 2.31 -27.60
C SER A 268 -21.84 2.37 -26.30
N ILE A 269 -21.05 3.43 -26.13
CA ILE A 269 -20.22 3.64 -24.94
C ILE A 269 -20.79 4.83 -24.18
N LYS A 270 -20.96 4.71 -22.87
CA LYS A 270 -21.25 5.85 -21.99
C LYS A 270 -20.07 6.06 -21.08
N ALA A 271 -19.65 7.30 -20.90
CA ALA A 271 -18.54 7.66 -20.03
C ALA A 271 -19.04 8.56 -18.90
N SER A 272 -18.63 8.25 -17.67
CA SER A 272 -18.96 9.04 -16.48
C SER A 272 -17.71 9.35 -15.66
N GLU A 273 -17.65 10.56 -15.10
CA GLU A 273 -16.67 10.94 -14.07
C GLU A 273 -17.08 10.32 -12.73
N THR A 274 -16.10 9.84 -11.96
CA THR A 274 -16.30 9.34 -10.60
C THR A 274 -15.28 10.00 -9.66
N VAL A 275 -15.27 9.65 -8.36
CA VAL A 275 -14.39 10.30 -7.38
C VAL A 275 -12.91 10.01 -7.69
N ALA A 276 -12.05 11.00 -7.48
CA ALA A 276 -10.61 10.99 -7.83
C ALA A 276 -10.37 10.87 -9.36
N ASN A 277 -9.41 10.05 -9.79
CA ASN A 277 -9.03 9.91 -11.20
C ASN A 277 -9.83 8.83 -11.95
N TRP A 278 -10.87 8.26 -11.35
CA TRP A 278 -11.60 7.15 -11.96
C TRP A 278 -12.57 7.62 -13.07
N THR A 279 -12.48 6.99 -14.23
CA THR A 279 -13.40 7.11 -15.36
C THR A 279 -14.17 5.81 -15.52
N TYR A 280 -15.51 5.87 -15.53
CA TYR A 280 -16.35 4.70 -15.73
C TYR A 280 -16.83 4.57 -17.17
N LEU A 281 -16.69 3.38 -17.77
CA LEU A 281 -17.24 3.06 -19.10
C LEU A 281 -18.36 2.02 -19.02
N ASP A 282 -19.53 2.41 -19.50
CA ASP A 282 -20.69 1.53 -19.68
C ASP A 282 -20.92 1.25 -21.17
N ILE A 283 -20.56 0.04 -21.59
CA ILE A 283 -20.58 -0.39 -22.98
C ILE A 283 -21.78 -1.30 -23.20
N SER A 284 -22.59 -1.02 -24.22
CA SER A 284 -23.79 -1.79 -24.54
C SER A 284 -23.97 -1.99 -26.04
N PHE A 285 -24.68 -3.06 -26.40
CA PHE A 285 -25.05 -3.34 -27.79
C PHE A 285 -26.45 -3.95 -27.84
N PRO A 286 -27.18 -3.86 -28.97
CA PRO A 286 -28.54 -4.37 -29.06
C PRO A 286 -28.56 -5.90 -29.07
N ARG A 287 -29.60 -6.50 -28.50
CA ARG A 287 -29.82 -7.96 -28.46
C ARG A 287 -29.83 -8.63 -29.84
N SER A 288 -30.15 -7.89 -30.90
CA SER A 288 -30.05 -8.38 -32.30
C SER A 288 -28.61 -8.70 -32.72
N ASN A 289 -27.60 -8.14 -32.03
CA ASN A 289 -26.20 -8.29 -32.36
C ASN A 289 -25.48 -9.37 -31.52
N THR A 290 -26.19 -10.11 -30.66
CA THR A 290 -25.57 -11.15 -29.82
C THR A 290 -24.84 -12.22 -30.64
N SER A 291 -25.31 -12.55 -31.84
CA SER A 291 -24.59 -13.49 -32.72
C SER A 291 -23.19 -13.00 -33.09
N LYS A 292 -23.00 -11.68 -33.25
CA LYS A 292 -21.71 -11.06 -33.53
C LYS A 292 -20.80 -11.05 -32.30
N TRP A 293 -21.36 -10.86 -31.10
CA TRP A 293 -20.61 -11.02 -29.85
C TRP A 293 -19.95 -12.40 -29.77
N TYR A 294 -20.70 -13.46 -30.06
CA TYR A 294 -20.16 -14.84 -30.03
C TYR A 294 -19.17 -15.17 -31.17
N GLN A 295 -18.98 -14.27 -32.13
CA GLN A 295 -17.93 -14.40 -33.14
C GLN A 295 -16.58 -13.83 -32.67
N LEU A 296 -16.60 -12.96 -31.67
CA LEU A 296 -15.39 -12.35 -31.11
C LEU A 296 -14.60 -13.35 -30.26
N GLN A 297 -13.30 -13.11 -30.18
CA GLN A 297 -12.40 -13.71 -29.21
C GLN A 297 -12.19 -12.76 -28.02
N ARG A 298 -11.80 -13.31 -26.87
CA ARG A 298 -11.49 -12.50 -25.67
C ARG A 298 -10.41 -11.46 -25.96
N LYS A 299 -9.33 -11.88 -26.62
CA LYS A 299 -8.22 -11.02 -27.01
C LYS A 299 -8.67 -9.79 -27.83
N GLU A 300 -9.59 -9.96 -28.77
CA GLU A 300 -10.11 -8.84 -29.58
C GLU A 300 -10.86 -7.82 -28.71
N VAL A 301 -11.54 -8.27 -27.66
CA VAL A 301 -12.24 -7.40 -26.71
C VAL A 301 -11.26 -6.73 -25.75
N GLU A 302 -10.26 -7.45 -25.27
CA GLU A 302 -9.20 -6.93 -24.41
C GLU A 302 -8.39 -5.84 -25.12
N ASP A 303 -7.85 -6.14 -26.31
CA ASP A 303 -7.05 -5.22 -27.11
C ASP A 303 -7.86 -3.93 -27.39
N TRP A 304 -9.14 -4.07 -27.72
CA TRP A 304 -10.03 -2.94 -27.96
C TRP A 304 -10.31 -2.07 -26.72
N ILE A 305 -10.47 -2.67 -25.52
CA ILE A 305 -10.63 -1.91 -24.27
C ILE A 305 -9.31 -1.26 -23.86
N TRP A 306 -8.18 -1.95 -24.08
CA TRP A 306 -6.85 -1.39 -23.88
C TRP A 306 -6.66 -0.14 -24.74
N ASP A 307 -7.00 -0.16 -26.02
CA ASP A 307 -6.87 1.02 -26.89
C ASP A 307 -7.74 2.20 -26.39
N MET A 308 -8.94 1.92 -25.87
CA MET A 308 -9.79 2.94 -25.25
C MET A 308 -9.14 3.52 -23.99
N TYR A 309 -8.57 2.67 -23.13
CA TYR A 309 -7.89 3.10 -21.92
C TYR A 309 -6.69 4.01 -22.24
N ILE A 310 -5.88 3.64 -23.24
CA ILE A 310 -4.76 4.46 -23.70
C ILE A 310 -5.23 5.82 -24.23
N ALA A 311 -6.34 5.85 -24.99
CA ALA A 311 -6.91 7.10 -25.46
C ALA A 311 -7.42 8.00 -24.33
N ILE A 312 -8.01 7.42 -23.28
CA ILE A 312 -8.44 8.14 -22.07
C ILE A 312 -7.23 8.76 -21.37
N LEU A 313 -6.20 7.95 -21.13
CA LEU A 313 -4.97 8.41 -20.48
C LEU A 313 -4.31 9.58 -21.23
N LYS A 314 -4.23 9.50 -22.56
CA LYS A 314 -3.47 10.49 -23.35
C LYS A 314 -4.25 11.75 -23.71
N LEU A 315 -5.56 11.64 -23.95
CA LEU A 315 -6.36 12.72 -24.52
C LEU A 315 -7.29 13.39 -23.51
N TYR A 316 -7.54 12.75 -22.36
CA TYR A 316 -8.49 13.20 -21.35
C TYR A 316 -7.86 13.42 -19.96
N ASN A 317 -7.28 12.39 -19.35
CA ASN A 317 -6.67 12.47 -18.01
C ASN A 317 -5.56 11.42 -17.88
N ASP A 318 -4.31 11.85 -17.69
CA ASP A 318 -3.08 11.04 -17.64
C ASP A 318 -2.88 10.26 -16.33
N GLU A 319 -3.67 10.58 -15.33
CA GLU A 319 -3.80 9.80 -14.10
C GLU A 319 -5.07 8.95 -14.08
N ALA A 320 -5.84 8.91 -15.17
CA ALA A 320 -7.11 8.21 -15.21
C ALA A 320 -6.97 6.74 -14.80
N LEU A 321 -7.81 6.32 -13.87
CA LEU A 321 -8.06 4.91 -13.57
C LEU A 321 -9.34 4.52 -14.32
N LEU A 322 -9.35 3.37 -14.97
CA LEU A 322 -10.48 2.93 -15.77
C LEU A 322 -11.25 1.85 -15.02
N HIS A 323 -12.55 2.05 -14.84
CA HIS A 323 -13.48 1.00 -14.47
C HIS A 323 -14.54 0.88 -15.55
N GLY A 324 -15.05 -0.31 -15.84
CA GLY A 324 -16.11 -0.43 -16.83
C GLY A 324 -16.69 -1.81 -16.99
N ALA A 325 -17.73 -1.88 -17.82
CA ALA A 325 -18.39 -3.13 -18.13
C ALA A 325 -18.96 -3.15 -19.54
N ILE A 326 -18.94 -4.34 -20.15
CA ILE A 326 -19.75 -4.66 -21.33
C ILE A 326 -21.02 -5.37 -20.86
N ARG A 327 -22.17 -4.73 -21.08
CA ARG A 327 -23.48 -5.23 -20.65
C ARG A 327 -23.91 -6.46 -21.42
N ASN A 328 -24.57 -7.36 -20.69
CA ASN A 328 -25.35 -8.43 -21.29
C ASN A 328 -26.68 -7.85 -21.82
N PRO A 329 -26.96 -7.94 -23.14
CA PRO A 329 -28.11 -7.27 -23.76
C PRO A 329 -29.46 -7.92 -23.41
N TYR A 330 -29.48 -9.03 -22.66
CA TYR A 330 -30.70 -9.68 -22.19
C TYR A 330 -31.21 -9.12 -20.86
N TYR A 331 -30.45 -8.24 -20.18
CA TYR A 331 -30.83 -7.65 -18.90
C TYR A 331 -31.08 -6.14 -19.03
N ALA A 332 -32.05 -5.63 -18.27
CA ALA A 332 -32.37 -4.20 -18.24
C ALA A 332 -31.32 -3.41 -17.43
N ASN A 333 -31.11 -2.13 -17.79
CA ASN A 333 -30.13 -1.22 -17.15
C ASN A 333 -30.29 -1.07 -15.63
N LYS A 334 -31.45 -1.41 -15.05
CA LYS A 334 -31.77 -1.29 -13.62
C LYS A 334 -31.80 -2.63 -12.86
N SER A 335 -31.28 -3.70 -13.46
CA SER A 335 -31.34 -5.05 -12.89
C SER A 335 -30.18 -5.32 -11.91
N SER A 336 -30.50 -5.79 -10.70
CA SER A 336 -29.55 -6.20 -9.66
C SER A 336 -28.99 -7.63 -9.84
N PHE A 337 -29.21 -8.26 -11.00
CA PHE A 337 -28.86 -9.67 -11.19
C PHE A 337 -27.35 -9.91 -11.40
N GLN A 338 -26.87 -11.03 -10.87
CA GLN A 338 -25.48 -11.50 -10.96
C GLN A 338 -24.95 -11.63 -12.40
N ASN A 339 -25.81 -11.66 -13.43
CA ASN A 339 -25.46 -11.86 -14.85
C ASN A 339 -25.58 -10.60 -15.72
N ARG A 340 -25.67 -9.41 -15.12
CA ARG A 340 -25.90 -8.15 -15.84
C ARG A 340 -24.79 -7.76 -16.83
N ASN A 341 -23.55 -8.19 -16.58
CA ASN A 341 -22.38 -7.83 -17.38
C ASN A 341 -21.75 -9.10 -17.98
N TYR A 342 -21.40 -9.03 -19.27
CA TYR A 342 -20.60 -10.06 -19.94
C TYR A 342 -19.12 -9.93 -19.61
N VAL A 343 -18.63 -8.70 -19.52
CA VAL A 343 -17.24 -8.38 -19.16
C VAL A 343 -17.25 -7.25 -18.14
N VAL A 344 -16.44 -7.37 -17.09
CA VAL A 344 -16.10 -6.26 -16.20
C VAL A 344 -14.60 -6.03 -16.31
N PHE A 345 -14.16 -4.78 -16.23
CA PHE A 345 -12.74 -4.44 -16.28
C PHE A 345 -12.43 -3.27 -15.36
N ASP A 346 -11.22 -3.26 -14.83
CA ASP A 346 -10.75 -2.27 -13.88
C ASP A 346 -9.24 -2.11 -13.94
N THR A 347 -8.73 -0.93 -13.59
CA THR A 347 -7.28 -0.69 -13.53
C THR A 347 -6.76 -0.84 -12.10
N ILE A 348 -5.77 -1.71 -11.91
CA ILE A 348 -5.03 -1.87 -10.66
C ILE A 348 -3.57 -1.58 -10.98
N ASP A 349 -2.93 -0.67 -10.24
CA ASP A 349 -1.55 -0.22 -10.51
C ASP A 349 -1.32 0.30 -11.95
N LYS A 350 -2.36 0.89 -12.55
CA LYS A 350 -2.44 1.36 -13.95
C LYS A 350 -2.39 0.26 -15.01
N ASP A 351 -2.48 -1.02 -14.63
CA ASP A 351 -2.69 -2.15 -15.53
C ASP A 351 -4.18 -2.55 -15.56
N LEU A 352 -4.68 -2.93 -16.74
CA LEU A 352 -6.09 -3.27 -16.94
C LEU A 352 -6.34 -4.75 -16.66
N HIS A 353 -7.28 -5.03 -15.76
CA HIS A 353 -7.77 -6.35 -15.38
C HIS A 353 -9.16 -6.60 -15.97
N PHE A 354 -9.49 -7.87 -16.20
CA PHE A 354 -10.76 -8.27 -16.82
C PHE A 354 -11.40 -9.47 -16.12
N ASP A 355 -12.72 -9.45 -16.01
CA ASP A 355 -13.56 -10.62 -15.69
C ASP A 355 -14.42 -10.98 -16.89
N PHE A 356 -14.03 -12.05 -17.60
CA PHE A 356 -14.77 -12.64 -18.73
C PHE A 356 -15.65 -13.83 -18.33
N SER A 357 -15.81 -14.14 -17.04
CA SER A 357 -16.48 -15.36 -16.54
C SER A 357 -17.88 -15.57 -17.12
N LYS A 358 -18.57 -14.48 -17.46
CA LYS A 358 -19.96 -14.48 -17.97
C LYS A 358 -20.06 -14.23 -19.47
N SER A 359 -18.95 -13.98 -20.14
CA SER A 359 -18.89 -13.55 -21.54
C SER A 359 -19.27 -14.65 -22.54
N GLN A 360 -19.01 -15.91 -22.19
CA GLN A 360 -19.05 -17.07 -23.10
C GLN A 360 -18.18 -16.91 -24.36
N LEU A 361 -17.28 -15.91 -24.38
CA LEU A 361 -16.32 -15.74 -25.46
C LEU A 361 -15.31 -16.88 -25.41
N LYS A 362 -14.99 -17.42 -26.59
CA LYS A 362 -14.00 -18.49 -26.73
C LYS A 362 -12.66 -17.98 -26.20
N LYS A 363 -12.10 -18.68 -25.22
CA LYS A 363 -10.68 -18.56 -24.88
C LYS A 363 -9.90 -19.02 -26.11
N ASP A 364 -8.93 -18.25 -26.57
CA ASP A 364 -8.04 -18.76 -27.60
C ASP A 364 -7.15 -19.82 -26.95
N TYR A 365 -7.49 -21.08 -27.18
CA TYR A 365 -6.75 -22.24 -26.66
C TYR A 365 -5.48 -22.54 -27.45
N ARG A 366 -5.04 -21.66 -28.36
CA ARG A 366 -3.77 -21.81 -29.06
C ARG A 366 -2.62 -21.28 -28.21
N PHE A 367 -2.42 -21.92 -27.06
CA PHE A 367 -1.12 -21.89 -26.43
C PHE A 367 -0.14 -22.61 -27.37
N ASP A 368 0.83 -21.87 -27.91
CA ASP A 368 1.95 -22.45 -28.66
C ASP A 368 3.19 -22.48 -27.76
N PRO A 369 3.51 -23.64 -27.15
CA PRO A 369 4.68 -23.76 -26.29
C PRO A 369 5.99 -23.47 -27.04
N LYS A 370 6.06 -23.74 -28.35
CA LYS A 370 7.27 -23.49 -29.13
C LYS A 370 7.48 -21.99 -29.30
N TYR A 371 6.42 -21.26 -29.62
CA TYR A 371 6.48 -19.80 -29.73
C TYR A 371 6.87 -19.15 -28.39
N LEU A 372 6.33 -19.64 -27.27
CA LEU A 372 6.73 -19.12 -25.95
C LEU A 372 8.21 -19.39 -25.65
N VAL A 373 8.70 -20.60 -25.93
CA VAL A 373 10.14 -20.92 -25.79
C VAL A 373 10.99 -20.02 -26.68
N GLU A 374 10.61 -19.78 -27.93
CA GLU A 374 11.34 -18.86 -28.84
C GLU A 374 11.44 -17.43 -28.27
N ILE A 375 10.37 -16.93 -27.65
CA ILE A 375 10.39 -15.60 -27.03
C ILE A 375 11.25 -15.59 -25.77
N LEU A 376 11.16 -16.61 -24.91
CA LEU A 376 11.99 -16.71 -23.72
C LEU A 376 13.48 -16.88 -24.07
N ASP A 377 13.81 -17.67 -25.08
CA ASP A 377 15.18 -17.79 -25.61
C ASP A 377 15.68 -16.47 -26.22
N LYS A 378 14.80 -15.64 -26.75
CA LYS A 378 15.18 -14.33 -27.30
C LYS A 378 15.41 -13.29 -26.22
N ASN A 379 14.52 -13.23 -25.22
CA ASN A 379 14.45 -12.13 -24.27
C ASN A 379 15.04 -12.45 -22.89
N LEU A 380 15.12 -13.74 -22.53
CA LEU A 380 15.53 -14.19 -21.20
C LEU A 380 16.52 -15.37 -21.21
N SER A 381 17.19 -15.66 -22.34
CA SER A 381 18.21 -16.73 -22.40
C SER A 381 19.39 -16.53 -21.47
N LYS A 382 19.59 -15.32 -20.94
CA LYS A 382 20.65 -15.00 -20.00
C LYS A 382 20.17 -13.98 -18.97
N TYR A 383 20.39 -14.28 -17.69
CA TYR A 383 20.12 -13.35 -16.59
C TYR A 383 21.21 -13.48 -15.52
N ASN A 384 21.70 -12.34 -15.01
CA ASN A 384 22.79 -12.27 -14.03
C ASN A 384 23.96 -13.25 -14.29
N LYS A 385 24.41 -13.29 -15.56
CA LYS A 385 25.51 -14.11 -16.09
C LYS A 385 25.28 -15.63 -16.11
N VAL A 386 24.07 -16.11 -15.81
CA VAL A 386 23.65 -17.50 -15.98
C VAL A 386 22.88 -17.62 -17.28
N ASP A 387 23.18 -18.66 -18.06
CA ASP A 387 22.46 -18.97 -19.29
C ASP A 387 21.33 -19.97 -19.00
N TYR A 388 20.19 -19.76 -19.64
CA TYR A 388 18.95 -20.49 -19.43
C TYR A 388 18.49 -21.21 -20.69
N LYS A 389 17.85 -22.37 -20.49
CA LYS A 389 17.11 -23.08 -21.53
C LYS A 389 15.74 -23.49 -21.00
N TYR A 390 14.74 -23.38 -21.85
CA TYR A 390 13.34 -23.60 -21.48
C TYR A 390 12.77 -24.83 -22.17
N GLU A 391 12.11 -25.68 -21.40
CA GLU A 391 11.23 -26.73 -21.92
C GLU A 391 9.83 -26.49 -21.37
N ILE A 392 8.83 -26.43 -22.24
CA ILE A 392 7.45 -26.16 -21.85
C ILE A 392 6.55 -27.30 -22.34
N SER A 393 5.76 -27.85 -21.44
CA SER A 393 4.72 -28.83 -21.74
C SER A 393 3.35 -28.31 -21.28
N GLN A 394 2.31 -28.68 -22.03
CA GLN A 394 0.95 -28.32 -21.67
C GLN A 394 0.40 -29.26 -20.59
N SER A 395 -0.26 -28.68 -19.59
CA SER A 395 -0.91 -29.39 -18.49
C SER A 395 -2.34 -28.87 -18.34
N GLY A 396 -3.26 -29.38 -19.18
CA GLY A 396 -4.62 -28.85 -19.27
C GLY A 396 -4.68 -27.45 -19.89
N ASP A 397 -5.27 -26.50 -19.17
CA ASP A 397 -5.33 -25.07 -19.53
C ASP A 397 -4.09 -24.29 -19.05
N ASP A 398 -3.22 -24.94 -18.26
CA ASP A 398 -2.01 -24.39 -17.66
C ASP A 398 -0.75 -24.97 -18.33
N ILE A 399 0.43 -24.48 -17.92
CA ILE A 399 1.71 -24.99 -18.44
C ILE A 399 2.64 -25.45 -17.33
N ASP A 400 3.43 -26.48 -17.64
CA ASP A 400 4.59 -26.86 -16.86
C ASP A 400 5.85 -26.35 -17.61
N ILE A 401 6.67 -25.55 -16.92
CA ILE A 401 7.93 -25.03 -17.46
C ILE A 401 9.12 -25.59 -16.67
N LEU A 402 10.04 -26.22 -17.38
CA LEU A 402 11.33 -26.63 -16.86
C LEU A 402 12.39 -25.66 -17.36
N ILE A 403 13.18 -25.13 -16.42
CA ILE A 403 14.18 -24.10 -16.68
C ILE A 403 15.54 -24.67 -16.32
N TYR A 404 16.34 -24.99 -17.32
CA TYR A 404 17.68 -25.52 -17.14
C TYR A 404 18.69 -24.39 -17.07
N THR A 405 19.50 -24.39 -16.03
CA THR A 405 20.62 -23.46 -15.87
C THR A 405 21.92 -24.08 -16.36
N ASP A 406 22.83 -23.27 -16.91
CA ASP A 406 24.16 -23.71 -17.32
C ASP A 406 25.14 -23.89 -16.14
N SER A 407 24.80 -23.32 -14.97
CA SER A 407 25.62 -23.35 -13.78
C SER A 407 24.78 -23.28 -12.50
N ASN A 408 25.36 -23.69 -11.36
CA ASN A 408 24.70 -23.59 -10.05
C ASN A 408 24.75 -22.16 -9.47
N ALA A 409 25.29 -21.17 -10.19
CA ALA A 409 25.56 -19.84 -9.65
C ALA A 409 24.30 -19.15 -9.11
N MET A 410 23.13 -19.43 -9.71
CA MET A 410 21.85 -18.91 -9.25
C MET A 410 21.48 -19.35 -7.83
N ARG A 411 22.01 -20.46 -7.31
CA ARG A 411 21.77 -20.87 -5.92
C ARG A 411 22.35 -19.87 -4.92
N ASP A 412 23.51 -19.31 -5.24
CA ASP A 412 24.24 -18.36 -4.37
C ASP A 412 23.83 -16.90 -4.61
N TRP A 413 22.86 -16.66 -5.50
CA TRP A 413 22.30 -15.33 -5.70
C TRP A 413 21.53 -14.87 -4.46
N SER A 414 21.48 -13.55 -4.28
CA SER A 414 20.57 -12.97 -3.30
C SER A 414 19.12 -13.29 -3.66
N LEU A 415 18.28 -13.38 -2.62
CA LEU A 415 16.85 -13.60 -2.72
C LEU A 415 16.19 -12.62 -3.71
N TYR A 416 16.53 -11.33 -3.65
CA TYR A 416 16.04 -10.31 -4.58
C TYR A 416 16.39 -10.62 -6.04
N THR A 417 17.59 -11.12 -6.30
CA THR A 417 18.02 -11.44 -7.66
C THR A 417 17.26 -12.66 -8.21
N LYS A 418 17.00 -13.67 -7.36
CA LYS A 418 16.17 -14.84 -7.71
C LYS A 418 14.72 -14.43 -7.98
N MET A 419 14.13 -13.63 -7.08
CA MET A 419 12.78 -13.08 -7.29
C MET A 419 12.71 -12.16 -8.50
N GLY A 420 13.81 -11.47 -8.83
CA GLY A 420 13.94 -10.67 -10.04
C GLY A 420 13.85 -11.46 -11.32
N TYR A 421 14.57 -12.58 -11.38
CA TYR A 421 14.44 -13.51 -12.49
C TYR A 421 12.99 -14.00 -12.64
N LEU A 422 12.33 -14.40 -11.54
CA LEU A 422 10.95 -14.90 -11.60
C LEU A 422 9.93 -13.83 -12.01
N LYS A 423 10.04 -12.58 -11.53
CA LYS A 423 9.15 -11.50 -12.02
C LYS A 423 9.39 -11.20 -13.49
N LYS A 424 10.64 -11.23 -13.96
CA LYS A 424 10.96 -11.04 -15.38
C LYS A 424 10.39 -12.18 -16.23
N LEU A 425 10.54 -13.42 -15.79
CA LEU A 425 9.96 -14.59 -16.44
C LEU A 425 8.43 -14.50 -16.51
N ASN A 426 7.78 -14.23 -15.38
CA ASN A 426 6.32 -14.06 -15.32
C ASN A 426 5.87 -12.96 -16.29
N TRP A 427 6.62 -11.86 -16.36
CA TRP A 427 6.35 -10.76 -17.28
C TRP A 427 6.44 -11.17 -18.76
N GLU A 428 7.53 -11.83 -19.18
CA GLU A 428 7.70 -12.29 -20.57
C GLU A 428 6.60 -13.26 -21.00
N ILE A 429 6.17 -14.14 -20.09
CA ILE A 429 5.06 -15.07 -20.34
C ILE A 429 3.75 -14.31 -20.52
N ARG A 430 3.44 -13.40 -19.59
CA ARG A 430 2.16 -12.66 -19.59
C ARG A 430 2.01 -11.65 -20.71
N LYS A 431 3.13 -11.16 -21.26
CA LYS A 431 3.12 -10.34 -22.47
C LYS A 431 2.42 -11.05 -23.63
N ILE A 432 2.51 -12.37 -23.68
CA ILE A 432 1.92 -13.20 -24.73
C ILE A 432 0.61 -13.83 -24.24
N TYR A 433 0.60 -14.32 -23.00
CA TYR A 433 -0.52 -15.04 -22.40
C TYR A 433 -0.84 -14.48 -20.99
N PRO A 434 -1.64 -13.39 -20.90
CA PRO A 434 -1.88 -12.65 -19.65
C PRO A 434 -2.46 -13.50 -18.50
N ASP A 435 -3.29 -14.50 -18.84
CA ASP A 435 -4.04 -15.33 -17.89
C ASP A 435 -3.41 -16.72 -17.67
N LEU A 436 -2.22 -16.98 -18.19
CA LEU A 436 -1.63 -18.32 -18.15
C LEU A 436 -1.12 -18.63 -16.74
N ASN A 437 -1.62 -19.73 -16.14
CA ASN A 437 -0.99 -20.27 -14.95
C ASN A 437 0.20 -21.13 -15.34
N VAL A 438 1.25 -21.05 -14.53
CA VAL A 438 2.53 -21.68 -14.80
C VAL A 438 2.95 -22.46 -13.58
N ASN A 439 3.25 -23.74 -13.74
CA ASN A 439 3.99 -24.53 -12.76
C ASN A 439 5.44 -24.63 -13.23
N GLY A 440 6.35 -24.03 -12.48
CA GLY A 440 7.74 -23.90 -12.86
C GLY A 440 8.68 -24.69 -11.99
N THR A 441 9.76 -25.20 -12.59
CA THR A 441 10.88 -25.79 -11.88
C THR A 441 12.20 -25.32 -12.50
N ILE A 442 13.06 -24.71 -11.68
CA ILE A 442 14.44 -24.38 -12.05
C ILE A 442 15.34 -25.56 -11.69
N ILE A 443 16.05 -26.08 -12.70
CA ILE A 443 16.89 -27.27 -12.64
C ILE A 443 18.36 -26.85 -12.75
N PHE A 444 19.17 -27.35 -11.83
CA PHE A 444 20.61 -27.09 -11.76
C PHE A 444 21.43 -28.24 -12.36
N PRO A 445 22.59 -27.96 -12.99
CA PRO A 445 23.35 -28.94 -13.77
C PRO A 445 24.14 -29.97 -12.95
N LYS A 446 24.33 -29.80 -11.64
CA LYS A 446 25.08 -30.77 -10.80
C LYS A 446 24.16 -31.59 -9.90
N ASP A 447 24.46 -32.88 -9.80
CA ASP A 447 23.81 -33.80 -8.87
C ASP A 447 23.86 -33.28 -7.42
N LYS A 448 22.74 -33.41 -6.72
CA LYS A 448 22.51 -33.02 -5.30
C LYS A 448 22.26 -31.53 -5.01
N VAL A 449 21.96 -30.71 -6.00
CA VAL A 449 21.39 -29.37 -5.75
C VAL A 449 19.87 -29.46 -5.85
N GLU A 450 19.17 -28.95 -4.84
CA GLU A 450 17.71 -28.90 -4.84
C GLU A 450 17.22 -27.90 -5.90
N ASN A 451 16.20 -28.30 -6.65
CA ASN A 451 15.53 -27.46 -7.63
C ASN A 451 14.70 -26.39 -6.91
N ILE A 452 14.50 -25.24 -7.56
CA ILE A 452 13.56 -24.22 -7.07
C ILE A 452 12.24 -24.42 -7.79
N LYS A 453 11.18 -24.73 -7.04
CA LYS A 453 9.82 -24.82 -7.56
C LYS A 453 9.09 -23.50 -7.38
N PHE A 454 8.31 -23.12 -8.37
CA PHE A 454 7.48 -21.93 -8.30
C PHE A 454 6.18 -22.12 -9.09
N GLN A 455 5.21 -21.24 -8.84
CA GLN A 455 4.01 -21.12 -9.64
C GLN A 455 3.75 -19.66 -9.98
N PHE A 456 3.15 -19.42 -11.14
CA PHE A 456 2.49 -18.16 -11.45
C PHE A 456 1.00 -18.40 -11.52
N ILE A 457 0.24 -17.77 -10.63
CA ILE A 457 -1.23 -17.84 -10.58
C ILE A 457 -1.71 -16.40 -10.41
N ASP A 458 -2.65 -15.94 -11.25
CA ASP A 458 -3.22 -14.58 -11.18
C ASP A 458 -2.17 -13.45 -11.04
N ASN A 459 -1.08 -13.55 -11.80
CA ASN A 459 0.05 -12.61 -11.80
C ASN A 459 0.91 -12.58 -10.54
N ARG A 460 0.73 -13.55 -9.66
CA ARG A 460 1.50 -13.69 -8.42
C ARG A 460 2.51 -14.81 -8.52
N ILE A 461 3.62 -14.62 -7.83
CA ILE A 461 4.68 -15.62 -7.71
C ILE A 461 4.46 -16.37 -6.41
N TYR A 462 4.35 -17.69 -6.51
CA TYR A 462 4.33 -18.58 -5.36
C TYR A 462 5.56 -19.46 -5.41
N SER A 463 6.29 -19.60 -4.30
CA SER A 463 7.43 -20.51 -4.22
C SER A 463 7.75 -20.79 -2.76
N TYR A 464 7.42 -22.00 -2.30
CA TYR A 464 7.74 -22.44 -0.94
C TYR A 464 9.25 -22.37 -0.65
N ASP A 465 10.08 -22.77 -1.63
CA ASP A 465 11.53 -22.76 -1.50
C ASP A 465 12.08 -21.33 -1.29
N LEU A 466 11.55 -20.35 -2.03
CA LEU A 466 11.95 -18.96 -1.87
C LEU A 466 11.29 -18.27 -0.68
N LEU A 467 10.12 -18.72 -0.22
CA LEU A 467 9.48 -18.22 0.99
C LEU A 467 10.30 -18.59 2.21
N LYS A 468 10.77 -19.84 2.29
CA LYS A 468 11.73 -20.27 3.31
C LYS A 468 13.05 -19.50 3.24
N GLU A 469 13.57 -19.28 2.03
CA GLU A 469 14.76 -18.42 1.86
C GLU A 469 14.50 -16.96 2.29
N THR A 470 13.25 -16.50 2.20
CA THR A 470 12.82 -15.21 2.74
C THR A 470 12.91 -15.18 4.26
N GLU A 471 12.40 -16.20 4.97
CA GLU A 471 12.55 -16.32 6.43
C GLU A 471 14.03 -16.29 6.85
N GLU A 472 14.88 -17.11 6.21
CA GLU A 472 16.31 -17.16 6.47
C GLU A 472 16.97 -15.78 6.29
N TYR A 473 16.57 -15.06 5.23
CA TYR A 473 17.01 -13.71 4.97
C TYR A 473 16.56 -12.72 6.06
N LEU A 474 15.28 -12.76 6.47
CA LEU A 474 14.75 -11.86 7.51
C LEU A 474 15.49 -12.05 8.83
N ASN A 475 15.69 -13.30 9.23
CA ASN A 475 16.42 -13.67 10.44
C ASN A 475 17.87 -13.18 10.41
N LEU A 476 18.56 -13.38 9.29
CA LEU A 476 19.93 -12.95 9.11
C LEU A 476 20.09 -11.42 9.20
N HIS A 477 19.15 -10.66 8.63
CA HIS A 477 19.30 -9.21 8.44
C HIS A 477 18.58 -8.36 9.50
N TYR A 478 17.47 -8.84 10.05
CA TYR A 478 16.62 -8.11 10.99
C TYR A 478 16.50 -8.79 12.35
N GLY A 479 17.02 -10.00 12.52
CA GLY A 479 16.87 -10.81 13.73
C GLY A 479 17.71 -10.39 14.93
N ASN A 480 18.41 -9.26 14.87
CA ASN A 480 19.25 -8.80 15.99
C ASN A 480 19.26 -7.28 16.11
N PHE A 481 19.18 -6.76 17.34
CA PHE A 481 19.41 -5.35 17.65
C PHE A 481 19.97 -5.16 19.07
N THR A 482 20.49 -3.95 19.35
CA THR A 482 21.16 -3.66 20.63
C THR A 482 20.67 -2.35 21.25
N HIS A 483 20.68 -2.30 22.58
CA HIS A 483 20.46 -1.08 23.36
C HIS A 483 21.40 -1.07 24.58
N GLY A 484 22.26 -0.05 24.66
CA GLY A 484 23.33 0.01 25.66
C GLY A 484 24.34 -1.12 25.51
N ARG A 485 24.46 -1.98 26.53
CA ARG A 485 25.30 -3.20 26.52
C ARG A 485 24.49 -4.48 26.32
N ASN A 486 23.18 -4.34 26.07
CA ASN A 486 22.26 -5.46 25.98
C ASN A 486 21.97 -5.77 24.52
N ASP A 487 22.06 -7.06 24.19
CA ASP A 487 21.70 -7.62 22.89
C ASP A 487 20.30 -8.26 22.99
N PHE A 488 19.57 -8.16 21.87
CA PHE A 488 18.22 -8.68 21.68
C PHE A 488 18.19 -9.42 20.34
N THR A 489 17.81 -10.70 20.40
CA THR A 489 17.60 -11.55 19.22
C THR A 489 16.11 -11.66 18.94
N ILE A 490 15.74 -11.74 17.67
CA ILE A 490 14.38 -11.89 17.20
C ILE A 490 14.37 -12.89 16.04
N ASP A 491 13.43 -13.81 16.04
CA ASP A 491 13.21 -14.78 14.97
C ASP A 491 11.92 -14.47 14.20
N TYR A 492 11.97 -14.50 12.88
CA TYR A 492 10.88 -14.25 11.93
C TYR A 492 10.48 -15.56 11.27
N ASN A 493 9.19 -15.89 11.35
CA ASN A 493 8.58 -17.07 10.73
C ASN A 493 7.41 -16.64 9.85
N ILE A 494 7.35 -17.11 8.61
CA ILE A 494 6.33 -16.76 7.62
C ILE A 494 5.42 -17.97 7.37
N TYR A 495 4.11 -17.75 7.47
CA TYR A 495 3.11 -18.76 7.20
C TYR A 495 2.16 -18.27 6.09
N GLU A 496 1.87 -19.11 5.11
CA GLU A 496 0.83 -18.81 4.13
C GLU A 496 -0.56 -18.97 4.78
N LYS A 497 -1.38 -17.89 4.74
CA LYS A 497 -2.77 -17.90 5.20
C LYS A 497 -3.76 -18.04 4.04
N GLY A 498 -3.37 -17.58 2.85
CA GLY A 498 -4.19 -17.65 1.64
C GLY A 498 -3.41 -17.19 0.41
N LEU A 499 -4.09 -17.19 -0.74
CA LEU A 499 -3.48 -16.77 -2.03
C LEU A 499 -2.90 -15.35 -1.98
N ASP A 500 -3.47 -14.48 -1.13
CA ASP A 500 -3.08 -13.08 -1.05
C ASP A 500 -2.44 -12.72 0.30
N ASP A 501 -2.36 -13.65 1.25
CA ASP A 501 -2.12 -13.36 2.68
C ASP A 501 -0.99 -14.20 3.28
N LEU A 502 -0.03 -13.51 3.91
CA LEU A 502 1.03 -14.09 4.72
C LEU A 502 0.86 -13.69 6.18
N SER A 503 1.16 -14.62 7.09
CA SER A 503 1.33 -14.37 8.52
C SER A 503 2.80 -14.32 8.85
N LEU A 504 3.25 -13.23 9.48
CA LEU A 504 4.60 -13.09 10.00
C LEU A 504 4.56 -13.19 11.53
N ILE A 505 5.16 -14.23 12.10
CA ILE A 505 5.32 -14.37 13.54
C ILE A 505 6.75 -13.99 13.91
N VAL A 506 6.88 -13.07 14.85
CA VAL A 506 8.15 -12.46 15.25
C VAL A 506 8.40 -12.75 16.73
N GLU A 507 9.39 -13.58 17.05
CA GLU A 507 9.65 -14.09 18.40
C GLU A 507 10.97 -13.53 18.97
N GLY A 508 10.93 -12.80 20.08
CA GLY A 508 12.12 -12.28 20.75
C GLY A 508 12.75 -13.26 21.74
N ASP A 509 14.09 -13.27 21.88
CA ASP A 509 14.81 -14.05 22.92
C ASP A 509 14.82 -13.40 24.32
N PHE A 510 14.04 -12.34 24.48
CA PHE A 510 13.96 -11.47 25.65
C PHE A 510 12.58 -11.55 26.29
N SER A 511 12.46 -11.25 27.58
CA SER A 511 11.15 -10.98 28.22
C SER A 511 10.93 -9.47 28.33
N ILE A 512 9.68 -9.03 28.16
CA ILE A 512 9.30 -7.65 28.49
C ILE A 512 9.44 -7.34 29.99
N ASP A 513 9.46 -8.37 30.83
CA ASP A 513 9.68 -8.28 32.28
C ASP A 513 11.16 -8.25 32.66
N ASP A 514 12.08 -8.49 31.71
CA ASP A 514 13.51 -8.49 32.01
C ASP A 514 13.97 -7.04 32.32
N ASP A 515 14.82 -6.90 33.34
CA ASP A 515 15.46 -5.63 33.74
C ASP A 515 16.08 -4.87 32.56
N LYS A 516 16.62 -5.59 31.56
CA LYS A 516 17.22 -5.01 30.34
C LYS A 516 16.20 -4.36 29.42
N TRP A 517 14.97 -4.87 29.38
CA TRP A 517 13.86 -4.37 28.58
C TRP A 517 13.24 -3.15 29.26
N ILE A 518 12.90 -3.27 30.55
CA ILE A 518 12.30 -2.20 31.36
C ILE A 518 13.19 -0.96 31.38
N LYS A 519 14.51 -1.13 31.57
CA LYS A 519 15.47 -0.01 31.58
C LYS A 519 15.63 0.64 30.20
N GLY A 520 15.37 -0.09 29.12
CA GLY A 520 15.47 0.40 27.75
C GLY A 520 14.23 1.18 27.27
N GLY A 521 13.07 0.93 27.88
CA GLY A 521 11.84 1.70 27.66
C GLY A 521 11.44 1.85 26.19
N GLU A 522 10.94 3.03 25.82
CA GLU A 522 10.45 3.33 24.47
C GLU A 522 11.51 3.14 23.38
N GLU A 523 12.80 3.35 23.67
CA GLU A 523 13.87 3.21 22.67
C GLU A 523 14.06 1.77 22.19
N VAL A 524 13.89 0.79 23.10
CA VAL A 524 13.97 -0.64 22.74
C VAL A 524 12.76 -1.02 21.89
N ILE A 525 11.57 -0.52 22.22
CA ILE A 525 10.33 -0.75 21.46
C ILE A 525 10.43 -0.13 20.07
N GLN A 526 10.93 1.10 19.94
CA GLN A 526 11.13 1.74 18.64
C GLN A 526 12.11 0.97 17.75
N LYS A 527 13.21 0.45 18.35
CA LYS A 527 14.17 -0.39 17.62
C LYS A 527 13.55 -1.71 17.17
N LEU A 528 12.81 -2.40 18.04
CA LEU A 528 12.06 -3.61 17.67
C LEU A 528 11.08 -3.31 16.52
N ASN A 529 10.23 -2.29 16.66
CA ASN A 529 9.26 -1.91 15.64
C ASN A 529 9.93 -1.57 14.31
N THR A 530 11.09 -0.89 14.34
CA THR A 530 11.86 -0.62 13.13
C THR A 530 12.34 -1.91 12.44
N ARG A 531 12.77 -2.93 13.21
CA ARG A 531 13.16 -4.24 12.64
C ARG A 531 11.99 -4.95 12.00
N VAL A 532 10.85 -4.98 12.70
CA VAL A 532 9.62 -5.60 12.23
C VAL A 532 9.10 -4.92 10.97
N GLN A 533 9.05 -3.59 10.94
CA GLN A 533 8.62 -2.83 9.76
C GLN A 533 9.54 -3.06 8.55
N ASN A 534 10.86 -3.15 8.75
CA ASN A 534 11.79 -3.50 7.68
C ASN A 534 11.58 -4.93 7.16
N ALA A 535 11.24 -5.87 8.04
CA ALA A 535 10.91 -7.23 7.65
C ALA A 535 9.61 -7.29 6.84
N ILE A 536 8.55 -6.63 7.30
CA ILE A 536 7.28 -6.54 6.57
C ILE A 536 7.47 -5.88 5.20
N SER A 537 8.19 -4.75 5.15
CA SER A 537 8.49 -4.08 3.88
C SER A 537 9.28 -4.97 2.91
N THR A 538 10.16 -5.82 3.42
CA THR A 538 10.90 -6.80 2.61
C THR A 538 9.95 -7.84 2.02
N ILE A 539 9.06 -8.41 2.83
CA ILE A 539 8.07 -9.39 2.37
C ILE A 539 7.17 -8.79 1.29
N ILE A 540 6.59 -7.61 1.54
CA ILE A 540 5.72 -6.91 0.58
C ILE A 540 6.48 -6.64 -0.71
N SER A 541 7.73 -6.15 -0.64
CA SER A 541 8.54 -5.85 -1.83
C SER A 541 8.84 -7.10 -2.67
N LEU A 542 9.07 -8.24 -2.02
CA LEU A 542 9.42 -9.48 -2.71
C LEU A 542 8.16 -10.13 -3.31
N TRP A 543 7.10 -10.25 -2.52
CA TRP A 543 5.96 -11.12 -2.77
C TRP A 543 4.70 -10.40 -3.24
N GLY A 544 4.53 -9.10 -2.95
CA GLY A 544 3.31 -8.36 -3.29
C GLY A 544 2.05 -8.88 -2.57
N MET A 545 2.23 -9.43 -1.37
CA MET A 545 1.16 -10.04 -0.56
C MET A 545 0.80 -9.16 0.64
N ASN A 546 -0.40 -9.35 1.17
CA ASN A 546 -0.82 -8.82 2.46
C ASN A 546 0.01 -9.52 3.56
N VAL A 547 0.36 -8.79 4.62
CA VAL A 547 1.12 -9.34 5.75
C VAL A 547 0.42 -9.00 7.06
N SER A 548 -0.08 -10.01 7.76
CA SER A 548 -0.51 -9.91 9.16
C SER A 548 0.67 -10.29 10.06
N THR A 549 1.06 -9.45 11.02
CA THR A 549 2.25 -9.64 11.84
C THR A 549 1.92 -9.67 13.32
N GLU A 550 2.45 -10.68 14.03
CA GLU A 550 2.39 -10.79 15.49
C GLU A 550 3.80 -10.76 16.05
N VAL A 551 4.06 -9.87 17.01
CA VAL A 551 5.36 -9.71 17.66
C VAL A 551 5.24 -10.12 19.12
N VAL A 552 6.02 -11.13 19.52
CA VAL A 552 5.97 -11.74 20.84
C VAL A 552 7.36 -11.82 21.47
N ASP A 553 7.40 -11.86 22.80
CA ASP A 553 8.63 -12.08 23.57
C ASP A 553 8.93 -13.59 23.78
N LYS A 554 9.99 -13.96 24.50
CA LYS A 554 10.39 -15.38 24.71
C LYS A 554 9.38 -16.17 25.53
N ASN A 555 8.51 -15.47 26.27
CA ASN A 555 7.41 -16.06 27.00
C ASN A 555 6.14 -16.07 26.15
N ALA A 556 6.20 -15.68 24.88
CA ALA A 556 5.08 -15.48 23.97
C ALA A 556 4.12 -14.34 24.39
N ALA A 557 4.58 -13.37 25.20
CA ALA A 557 3.78 -12.18 25.51
C ALA A 557 3.75 -11.27 24.27
N ILE A 558 2.55 -10.93 23.79
CA ILE A 558 2.36 -10.06 22.62
C ILE A 558 2.82 -8.65 22.96
N ILE A 559 3.76 -8.14 22.17
CA ILE A 559 4.30 -6.79 22.23
C ILE A 559 3.52 -5.88 21.28
N THR A 560 3.18 -6.38 20.08
CA THR A 560 2.49 -5.61 19.03
C THR A 560 1.92 -6.52 17.96
N GLU A 561 0.79 -6.13 17.40
CA GLU A 561 0.17 -6.73 16.21
C GLU A 561 0.06 -5.67 15.10
N LEU A 562 0.31 -6.07 13.85
CA LEU A 562 0.30 -5.18 12.69
C LEU A 562 -0.32 -5.88 11.48
N ASP A 563 -1.45 -5.38 10.99
CA ASP A 563 -2.04 -5.82 9.73
C ASP A 563 -1.75 -4.81 8.63
N ILE A 564 -1.09 -5.25 7.56
CA ILE A 564 -0.80 -4.43 6.38
C ILE A 564 -1.40 -5.11 5.14
N TYR A 565 -2.42 -4.47 4.57
CA TYR A 565 -3.15 -4.95 3.40
C TYR A 565 -2.66 -4.26 2.12
N ASN A 566 -2.47 -5.05 1.06
CA ASN A 566 -2.18 -4.64 -0.31
C ASN A 566 -3.46 -4.33 -1.12
N LYS A 567 -4.66 -4.71 -0.63
CA LYS A 567 -5.96 -4.40 -1.24
C LYS A 567 -6.98 -3.93 -0.19
N THR A 568 -7.86 -3.00 -0.56
CA THR A 568 -8.99 -2.54 0.25
C THR A 568 -10.31 -2.78 -0.47
N VAL A 569 -11.41 -2.89 0.28
CA VAL A 569 -12.75 -3.00 -0.30
C VAL A 569 -13.06 -1.73 -1.10
N GLY A 570 -13.72 -1.90 -2.25
CA GLY A 570 -14.13 -0.80 -3.11
C GLY A 570 -15.08 0.16 -2.39
N ILE A 571 -15.13 1.41 -2.88
CA ILE A 571 -16.01 2.45 -2.33
C ILE A 571 -17.48 2.00 -2.37
N VAL A 572 -18.30 2.61 -1.52
CA VAL A 572 -19.75 2.39 -1.52
C VAL A 572 -20.38 3.41 -2.48
N TYR A 573 -21.43 3.00 -3.17
CA TYR A 573 -22.26 3.84 -4.03
C TYR A 573 -23.69 3.90 -3.53
N ALA A 574 -24.39 5.00 -3.81
CA ALA A 574 -25.81 5.16 -3.54
C ALA A 574 -26.61 5.39 -4.83
N ASN A 575 -27.83 4.85 -4.90
CA ASN A 575 -28.78 5.10 -5.98
C ASN A 575 -30.19 5.36 -5.41
N PRO A 576 -30.83 6.52 -5.63
CA PRO A 576 -30.31 7.67 -6.39
C PRO A 576 -29.01 8.23 -5.79
N GLU A 577 -28.25 8.98 -6.58
CA GLU A 577 -27.08 9.70 -6.09
C GLU A 577 -27.48 10.78 -5.07
N ALA A 578 -26.51 11.24 -4.28
CA ALA A 578 -26.67 12.33 -3.32
C ALA A 578 -27.26 13.58 -3.99
N GLY A 579 -28.11 14.30 -3.26
CA GLY A 579 -28.76 15.52 -3.72
C GLY A 579 -30.24 15.58 -3.40
N GLU A 580 -30.96 16.38 -4.18
CA GLU A 580 -32.36 16.70 -3.92
C GLU A 580 -33.30 15.55 -4.33
N VAL A 581 -34.08 15.06 -3.37
CA VAL A 581 -35.02 13.95 -3.56
C VAL A 581 -36.40 14.28 -2.98
N LYS A 582 -37.44 13.60 -3.44
CA LYS A 582 -38.78 13.73 -2.85
C LYS A 582 -38.87 12.92 -1.57
N GLU A 583 -39.62 13.42 -0.59
CA GLU A 583 -39.93 12.70 0.65
C GLU A 583 -40.45 11.28 0.32
N GLY A 584 -39.83 10.26 0.93
CA GLY A 584 -40.13 8.83 0.71
C GLY A 584 -39.33 8.14 -0.40
N SER A 585 -38.31 8.79 -0.97
CA SER A 585 -37.44 8.18 -1.98
C SER A 585 -36.60 7.02 -1.40
N LEU A 586 -36.42 5.94 -2.17
CA LEU A 586 -35.63 4.77 -1.76
C LEU A 586 -34.19 4.90 -2.28
N VAL A 587 -33.20 4.83 -1.38
CA VAL A 587 -31.76 4.81 -1.66
C VAL A 587 -31.20 3.40 -1.47
N TYR A 588 -30.56 2.90 -2.52
CA TYR A 588 -29.90 1.60 -2.53
C TYR A 588 -28.39 1.80 -2.43
N LEU A 589 -27.74 1.12 -1.49
CA LEU A 589 -26.28 1.06 -1.40
C LEU A 589 -25.73 -0.17 -2.13
N SER A 590 -24.53 -0.04 -2.68
CA SER A 590 -23.79 -1.16 -3.28
C SER A 590 -22.28 -0.89 -3.28
N THR A 591 -21.47 -1.93 -3.42
CA THR A 591 -20.02 -1.85 -3.61
C THR A 591 -19.62 -2.78 -4.74
N ASP A 592 -18.54 -2.43 -5.43
CA ASP A 592 -18.02 -3.24 -6.55
C ASP A 592 -17.28 -4.49 -6.07
N THR A 593 -16.94 -4.59 -4.78
CA THR A 593 -16.29 -5.78 -4.20
C THR A 593 -17.31 -6.90 -3.97
N PRO A 594 -17.29 -8.00 -4.74
CA PRO A 594 -18.30 -9.05 -4.61
C PRO A 594 -18.20 -9.75 -3.25
N GLY A 595 -19.35 -9.89 -2.59
CA GLY A 595 -19.46 -10.53 -1.28
C GLY A 595 -18.96 -9.68 -0.12
N ALA A 596 -18.66 -8.39 -0.33
CA ALA A 596 -18.39 -7.46 0.76
C ALA A 596 -19.69 -7.03 1.45
N ASN A 597 -19.63 -6.88 2.77
CA ASN A 597 -20.69 -6.30 3.58
C ASN A 597 -20.54 -4.77 3.59
N ILE A 598 -21.67 -4.06 3.58
CA ILE A 598 -21.69 -2.58 3.66
C ILE A 598 -22.25 -2.18 5.02
N TYR A 599 -21.55 -1.31 5.72
CA TYR A 599 -21.97 -0.74 7.00
C TYR A 599 -22.15 0.76 6.86
N TYR A 600 -23.22 1.30 7.44
CA TYR A 600 -23.56 2.71 7.29
C TYR A 600 -24.16 3.35 8.55
N THR A 601 -24.15 4.69 8.56
CA THR A 601 -24.81 5.57 9.53
C THR A 601 -25.69 6.57 8.78
N LEU A 602 -26.73 7.10 9.45
CA LEU A 602 -27.71 8.04 8.85
C LEU A 602 -27.66 9.45 9.48
N ASP A 603 -26.75 9.64 10.44
CA ASP A 603 -26.56 10.87 11.21
C ASP A 603 -25.27 11.61 10.80
N GLY A 604 -24.56 11.13 9.78
CA GLY A 604 -23.28 11.67 9.35
C GLY A 604 -22.09 11.32 10.24
N SER A 605 -22.24 10.42 11.23
CA SER A 605 -21.12 9.90 12.03
C SER A 605 -20.23 8.93 11.22
N THR A 606 -19.01 8.67 11.69
CA THR A 606 -18.05 7.75 11.03
C THR A 606 -18.51 6.29 11.23
N PRO A 607 -18.83 5.53 10.17
CA PRO A 607 -19.29 4.15 10.30
C PRO A 607 -18.16 3.19 10.72
N SER A 608 -18.50 2.16 11.49
CA SER A 608 -17.64 1.04 11.88
C SER A 608 -18.34 -0.31 11.61
N ARG A 609 -17.67 -1.43 11.87
CA ARG A 609 -18.27 -2.78 11.73
C ARG A 609 -19.41 -3.05 12.71
N GLN A 610 -19.61 -2.16 13.69
CA GLN A 610 -20.72 -2.19 14.65
C GLN A 610 -21.89 -1.29 14.21
N SER A 611 -21.74 -0.53 13.12
CA SER A 611 -22.82 0.26 12.53
C SER A 611 -23.86 -0.62 11.81
N ILE A 612 -24.87 0.01 11.22
CA ILE A 612 -26.00 -0.70 10.61
C ILE A 612 -25.52 -1.47 9.38
N LEU A 613 -25.79 -2.78 9.34
CA LEU A 613 -25.51 -3.62 8.18
C LEU A 613 -26.58 -3.38 7.10
N TYR A 614 -26.14 -3.03 5.90
CA TYR A 614 -27.04 -2.78 4.77
C TYR A 614 -27.62 -4.08 4.21
N ASN A 615 -28.96 -4.24 4.34
CA ASN A 615 -29.71 -5.41 3.87
C ASN A 615 -30.93 -5.08 2.99
N GLY A 616 -31.20 -3.80 2.73
CA GLY A 616 -32.34 -3.33 1.96
C GLY A 616 -32.30 -1.80 1.74
N PRO A 617 -33.16 -1.25 0.87
CA PRO A 617 -33.13 0.19 0.58
C PRO A 617 -33.41 1.05 1.81
N ILE A 618 -32.74 2.20 1.86
CA ILE A 618 -32.87 3.25 2.87
C ILE A 618 -33.94 4.24 2.41
N ILE A 619 -34.94 4.53 3.24
CA ILE A 619 -35.99 5.50 2.91
C ILE A 619 -35.53 6.91 3.31
N ILE A 620 -35.49 7.85 2.36
CA ILE A 620 -35.15 9.24 2.62
C ILE A 620 -36.43 10.03 2.93
N SER A 621 -36.61 10.34 4.21
CA SER A 621 -37.77 11.06 4.76
C SER A 621 -37.45 12.48 5.23
N ARG A 622 -36.16 12.80 5.37
CA ARG A 622 -35.65 14.12 5.77
C ARG A 622 -34.26 14.37 5.18
N ASP A 623 -33.80 15.61 5.32
CA ASP A 623 -32.40 15.95 5.11
C ASP A 623 -31.51 15.09 6.01
N LEU A 624 -30.59 14.34 5.42
CA LEU A 624 -29.68 13.47 6.16
C LEU A 624 -28.40 13.21 5.36
N THR A 625 -27.37 12.78 6.08
CA THR A 625 -26.10 12.34 5.50
C THR A 625 -25.92 10.86 5.79
N ILE A 626 -25.78 10.06 4.74
CA ILE A 626 -25.42 8.65 4.84
C ILE A 626 -23.91 8.53 4.73
N ASN A 627 -23.23 8.06 5.78
CA ASN A 627 -21.84 7.65 5.65
C ASN A 627 -21.77 6.12 5.61
N ALA A 628 -21.03 5.56 4.66
CA ALA A 628 -20.94 4.10 4.48
C ALA A 628 -19.54 3.64 4.10
N PHE A 629 -19.15 2.44 4.52
CA PHE A 629 -17.93 1.77 4.05
C PHE A 629 -18.17 0.28 3.80
N GLY A 630 -17.33 -0.30 2.95
CA GLY A 630 -17.33 -1.73 2.66
C GLY A 630 -16.31 -2.49 3.52
N TYR A 631 -16.68 -3.70 3.95
CA TYR A 631 -15.80 -4.62 4.67
C TYR A 631 -15.92 -6.04 4.10
N LYS A 632 -14.77 -6.69 3.96
CA LYS A 632 -14.66 -8.09 3.57
C LYS A 632 -13.44 -8.68 4.26
N GLU A 633 -13.60 -9.88 4.81
CA GLU A 633 -12.50 -10.63 5.41
C GLU A 633 -11.39 -10.89 4.36
N GLY A 634 -10.12 -10.70 4.77
CA GLY A 634 -8.95 -10.78 3.86
C GLY A 634 -8.68 -9.52 3.02
N MET A 635 -9.38 -8.40 3.28
CA MET A 635 -9.12 -7.11 2.66
C MET A 635 -9.09 -5.99 3.71
N GLY A 636 -8.36 -4.91 3.45
CA GLY A 636 -8.49 -3.70 4.23
C GLY A 636 -9.88 -3.07 4.06
N SER A 637 -10.37 -2.38 5.10
CA SER A 637 -11.64 -1.64 5.01
C SER A 637 -11.61 -0.64 3.85
N GLY A 638 -12.73 -0.55 3.13
CA GLY A 638 -12.89 0.47 2.10
C GLY A 638 -12.93 1.88 2.71
N PRO A 639 -12.64 2.92 1.92
CA PRO A 639 -12.78 4.30 2.38
C PRO A 639 -14.24 4.62 2.70
N ILE A 640 -14.46 5.57 3.60
CA ILE A 640 -15.80 6.04 3.97
C ILE A 640 -16.35 6.93 2.86
N SER A 641 -17.49 6.55 2.31
CA SER A 641 -18.28 7.30 1.33
C SER A 641 -19.38 8.08 2.03
N SER A 642 -19.62 9.33 1.61
CA SER A 642 -20.63 10.22 2.23
C SER A 642 -21.65 10.69 1.19
N PHE A 643 -22.94 10.55 1.50
CA PHE A 643 -24.06 10.92 0.64
C PHE A 643 -25.02 11.85 1.36
N GLU A 644 -25.03 13.12 0.98
CA GLU A 644 -25.94 14.14 1.52
C GLU A 644 -27.23 14.21 0.69
N TYR A 645 -28.38 14.12 1.35
CA TYR A 645 -29.69 14.26 0.71
C TYR A 645 -30.44 15.45 1.27
N THR A 646 -31.06 16.22 0.39
CA THR A 646 -32.03 17.26 0.74
C THR A 646 -33.41 16.84 0.28
N VAL A 647 -34.41 16.95 1.14
CA VAL A 647 -35.77 16.48 0.90
C VAL A 647 -36.67 17.64 0.53
N ILE A 648 -37.31 17.54 -0.63
CA ILE A 648 -38.41 18.43 -0.97
C ILE A 648 -39.70 17.89 -0.32
N PRO A 649 -40.37 18.68 0.53
CA PRO A 649 -41.67 18.32 1.10
C PRO A 649 -42.70 18.08 -0.01
N ASP A 650 -43.47 17.00 0.08
CA ASP A 650 -44.68 16.83 -0.74
C ASP A 650 -45.88 17.35 0.07
N ASP A 651 -46.41 18.52 -0.30
CA ASP A 651 -47.51 19.23 0.42
C ASP A 651 -48.79 18.40 0.62
N ASN A 652 -48.92 17.28 -0.10
CA ASN A 652 -50.01 16.34 0.10
C ASN A 652 -49.84 15.45 1.33
N TRP A 653 -48.67 15.36 1.95
CA TRP A 653 -48.45 14.55 3.15
C TRP A 653 -48.86 15.25 4.41
N SER A 654 -49.31 14.45 5.36
CA SER A 654 -49.54 14.90 6.71
C SER A 654 -48.28 15.40 7.38
N TYR A 655 -48.42 16.45 8.17
CA TYR A 655 -47.34 17.02 8.98
C TYR A 655 -46.82 16.01 10.01
N GLY A 656 -47.64 15.05 10.42
CA GLY A 656 -47.21 13.91 11.21
C GLY A 656 -47.14 14.19 12.72
N LEU A 657 -46.40 13.34 13.43
CA LEU A 657 -46.20 13.47 14.88
C LEU A 657 -45.36 14.72 15.19
N LYS A 658 -45.75 15.43 16.24
CA LYS A 658 -44.96 16.49 16.89
C LYS A 658 -44.00 15.95 17.93
N ASP A 659 -44.37 14.85 18.58
CA ASP A 659 -43.60 14.17 19.59
C ASP A 659 -44.07 12.72 19.71
N LEU A 660 -43.20 11.84 20.19
CA LEU A 660 -43.51 10.46 20.50
C LEU A 660 -42.77 10.05 21.77
N ILE A 661 -43.51 9.92 22.86
CA ILE A 661 -42.93 9.44 24.12
C ILE A 661 -43.10 7.93 24.20
N VAL A 662 -42.01 7.25 24.53
CA VAL A 662 -41.97 5.81 24.81
C VAL A 662 -41.64 5.60 26.27
N ASP A 663 -42.33 4.66 26.93
CA ASP A 663 -42.11 4.41 28.36
C ASP A 663 -41.04 3.34 28.65
N ASN A 664 -40.58 2.62 27.62
CA ASN A 664 -39.50 1.64 27.71
C ASN A 664 -38.62 1.68 26.45
N GLY A 665 -37.31 1.66 26.66
CA GLY A 665 -36.32 1.84 25.60
C GLY A 665 -36.17 3.29 25.15
N GLU A 666 -35.30 3.52 24.17
CA GLU A 666 -35.06 4.83 23.57
C GLU A 666 -35.32 4.73 22.07
N LEU A 667 -35.94 5.78 21.50
CA LEU A 667 -36.07 5.90 20.05
C LEU A 667 -34.68 6.10 19.46
N LYS A 668 -34.30 5.24 18.51
CA LYS A 668 -33.09 5.43 17.71
C LYS A 668 -33.47 5.60 16.24
N PRO A 669 -33.09 6.73 15.61
CA PRO A 669 -32.50 7.94 16.22
C PRO A 669 -33.49 8.66 17.16
N ASP A 670 -33.00 9.67 17.90
CA ASP A 670 -33.86 10.54 18.72
C ASP A 670 -35.05 11.08 17.90
N PHE A 671 -36.19 11.28 18.57
CA PHE A 671 -37.42 11.65 17.88
C PHE A 671 -37.26 12.92 17.07
N SER A 672 -37.57 12.82 15.78
CA SER A 672 -37.78 13.94 14.87
C SER A 672 -39.00 13.67 14.02
N ARG A 673 -39.88 14.66 13.90
CA ARG A 673 -41.12 14.54 13.12
C ARG A 673 -40.92 14.07 11.67
N ASP A 674 -39.73 14.28 11.12
CA ASP A 674 -39.38 13.96 9.73
C ASP A 674 -38.69 12.58 9.60
N ILE A 675 -38.45 11.89 10.71
CA ILE A 675 -37.97 10.51 10.72
C ILE A 675 -39.18 9.60 10.85
N LEU A 676 -39.36 8.72 9.86
CA LEU A 676 -40.49 7.80 9.81
C LEU A 676 -40.17 6.44 10.41
N ASP A 677 -38.92 6.00 10.37
CA ASP A 677 -38.52 4.70 10.88
C ASP A 677 -37.68 4.86 12.14
N TYR A 678 -38.12 4.18 13.20
CA TYR A 678 -37.46 4.16 14.50
C TYR A 678 -37.20 2.73 14.92
N GLU A 679 -36.08 2.54 15.59
CA GLU A 679 -35.77 1.31 16.30
C GLU A 679 -35.87 1.56 17.80
N ILE A 680 -36.47 0.60 18.50
CA ILE A 680 -36.44 0.55 19.96
C ILE A 680 -36.02 -0.86 20.34
N ASN A 681 -35.01 -0.92 21.18
CA ASN A 681 -34.52 -2.15 21.75
C ASN A 681 -35.02 -2.21 23.19
N VAL A 682 -35.76 -3.27 23.53
CA VAL A 682 -36.21 -3.54 24.91
C VAL A 682 -35.82 -4.94 25.39
N GLU A 683 -35.58 -5.05 26.69
CA GLU A 683 -35.20 -6.30 27.35
C GLU A 683 -36.31 -7.36 27.32
N THR A 684 -35.93 -8.64 27.50
CA THR A 684 -36.85 -9.79 27.45
C THR A 684 -38.02 -9.67 28.42
N HIS A 685 -37.82 -9.09 29.60
CA HIS A 685 -38.86 -8.93 30.62
C HIS A 685 -39.89 -7.83 30.28
N ILE A 686 -39.57 -6.95 29.34
CA ILE A 686 -40.47 -5.91 28.83
C ILE A 686 -41.41 -6.54 27.79
N ASN A 687 -42.54 -7.08 28.25
CA ASN A 687 -43.54 -7.72 27.40
C ASN A 687 -44.56 -6.75 26.78
N LYS A 688 -44.43 -5.45 27.07
CA LYS A 688 -45.32 -4.42 26.55
C LYS A 688 -44.59 -3.08 26.45
N ILE A 689 -44.99 -2.26 25.49
CA ILE A 689 -44.48 -0.89 25.33
C ILE A 689 -45.64 0.10 25.27
N GLY A 690 -45.50 1.22 25.98
CA GLY A 690 -46.41 2.34 25.92
C GLY A 690 -45.93 3.42 24.97
N LEU A 691 -46.76 3.72 23.97
CA LEU A 691 -46.54 4.78 22.98
C LEU A 691 -47.51 5.93 23.25
N THR A 692 -46.99 7.13 23.46
CA THR A 692 -47.78 8.35 23.63
C THR A 692 -47.48 9.33 22.50
N PRO A 693 -48.23 9.26 21.38
CA PRO A 693 -48.03 10.14 20.24
C PRO A 693 -48.64 11.53 20.49
N TYR A 694 -47.99 12.57 19.98
CA TYR A 694 -48.53 13.93 19.93
C TYR A 694 -48.65 14.39 18.48
N ALA A 695 -49.78 14.97 18.10
CA ALA A 695 -49.97 15.59 16.79
C ALA A 695 -51.07 16.67 16.82
N ASP A 696 -51.01 17.62 15.89
CA ASP A 696 -51.98 18.72 15.80
C ASP A 696 -53.19 18.34 14.96
N ASN A 697 -54.40 18.52 15.51
CA ASN A 697 -55.67 18.48 14.76
C ASN A 697 -55.76 17.31 13.75
N SER A 698 -55.26 16.15 14.14
CA SER A 698 -55.07 14.98 13.28
C SER A 698 -55.78 13.75 13.85
N THR A 699 -56.07 12.78 12.98
CA THR A 699 -56.41 11.42 13.41
C THR A 699 -55.15 10.59 13.49
N ILE A 700 -54.85 10.07 14.68
CA ILE A 700 -53.71 9.17 14.92
C ILE A 700 -54.26 7.75 15.06
N LYS A 701 -53.65 6.79 14.37
CA LYS A 701 -53.89 5.37 14.60
C LYS A 701 -52.59 4.68 14.93
N ILE A 702 -52.60 3.80 15.92
CA ILE A 702 -51.49 2.90 16.23
C ILE A 702 -51.95 1.48 15.90
N ASN A 703 -51.28 0.77 15.00
CA ASN A 703 -51.69 -0.54 14.48
C ASN A 703 -53.16 -0.56 14.01
N GLY A 704 -53.62 0.54 13.42
CA GLY A 704 -54.98 0.69 12.88
C GLY A 704 -56.04 1.21 13.86
N ASP A 705 -55.84 1.12 15.19
CA ASP A 705 -56.83 1.66 16.13
C ASP A 705 -56.59 3.14 16.43
N ASN A 706 -57.68 3.92 16.42
CA ASN A 706 -57.66 5.35 16.71
C ASN A 706 -57.21 5.64 18.15
N ILE A 707 -56.36 6.64 18.31
CA ILE A 707 -55.95 7.19 19.60
C ILE A 707 -55.92 8.73 19.55
N ASN A 708 -56.22 9.37 20.68
CA ASN A 708 -56.10 10.83 20.80
C ASN A 708 -54.65 11.22 21.08
N SER A 709 -54.23 12.37 20.56
CA SER A 709 -52.93 12.98 20.89
C SER A 709 -52.74 13.09 22.41
N GLY A 710 -51.57 12.71 22.91
CA GLY A 710 -51.21 12.72 24.33
C GLY A 710 -51.75 11.53 25.15
N ASN A 711 -52.57 10.66 24.56
CA ASN A 711 -53.00 9.43 25.24
C ASN A 711 -52.02 8.29 24.97
N LYS A 712 -51.74 7.49 26.00
CA LYS A 712 -50.88 6.32 25.89
C LYS A 712 -51.63 5.11 25.32
N LYS A 713 -51.05 4.44 24.31
CA LYS A 713 -51.43 3.09 23.90
C LYS A 713 -50.39 2.09 24.34
N THR A 714 -50.83 1.03 25.00
CA THR A 714 -49.98 -0.11 25.33
C THR A 714 -50.09 -1.15 24.23
N ILE A 715 -48.95 -1.62 23.72
CA ILE A 715 -48.85 -2.72 22.75
C ILE A 715 -48.14 -3.88 23.41
N GLU A 716 -48.76 -5.06 23.36
CA GLU A 716 -48.13 -6.32 23.78
C GLU A 716 -47.04 -6.71 22.77
N LEU A 717 -45.88 -7.09 23.28
CA LEU A 717 -44.70 -7.43 22.50
C LEU A 717 -44.48 -8.93 22.50
N ARG A 718 -44.35 -9.51 21.31
CA ARG A 718 -43.83 -10.86 21.11
C ARG A 718 -42.31 -10.81 21.15
N GLU A 719 -41.69 -11.96 21.33
CA GLU A 719 -40.23 -12.07 21.19
C GLU A 719 -39.82 -11.79 19.74
N GLY A 720 -38.67 -11.14 19.57
CA GLY A 720 -38.16 -10.70 18.27
C GLY A 720 -38.71 -9.34 17.84
N GLN A 721 -38.74 -9.10 16.53
CA GLN A 721 -39.17 -7.83 15.97
C GLN A 721 -40.70 -7.67 16.03
N ASN A 722 -41.14 -6.59 16.67
CA ASN A 722 -42.52 -6.14 16.69
C ASN A 722 -42.60 -4.83 15.92
N THR A 723 -43.18 -4.88 14.72
CA THR A 723 -43.40 -3.67 13.95
C THR A 723 -44.70 -3.00 14.38
N ILE A 724 -44.58 -1.78 14.90
CA ILE A 724 -45.71 -0.93 15.27
C ILE A 724 -45.82 0.17 14.22
N THR A 725 -47.02 0.37 13.70
CA THR A 725 -47.29 1.43 12.73
C THR A 725 -48.10 2.54 13.38
N ILE A 726 -47.65 3.79 13.26
CA ILE A 726 -48.40 4.97 13.67
C ILE A 726 -48.74 5.77 12.43
N SER A 727 -50.01 5.78 12.02
CA SER A 727 -50.48 6.60 10.92
C SER A 727 -51.07 7.90 11.45
N VAL A 728 -50.63 9.03 10.93
CA VAL A 728 -51.16 10.36 11.26
C VAL A 728 -51.78 10.98 10.01
N LYS A 729 -53.03 11.45 10.11
CA LYS A 729 -53.75 12.12 9.02
C LYS A 729 -54.33 13.45 9.47
N GLU A 730 -54.03 14.53 8.76
CA GLU A 730 -54.73 15.82 8.92
C GLU A 730 -55.66 16.05 7.73
N GLY A 731 -56.97 16.02 7.98
CA GLY A 731 -57.99 16.27 6.96
C GLY A 731 -57.88 15.38 5.73
N ASN A 732 -57.76 16.00 4.55
CA ASN A 732 -57.68 15.32 3.25
C ASN A 732 -56.25 14.98 2.80
N LYS A 733 -55.23 15.22 3.64
CA LYS A 733 -53.84 14.88 3.34
C LYS A 733 -53.61 13.37 3.35
N LYS A 734 -52.55 12.91 2.69
CA LYS A 734 -52.04 11.53 2.74
C LYS A 734 -51.49 11.24 4.13
N GLU A 735 -51.81 10.06 4.66
CA GLU A 735 -51.34 9.61 5.99
C GLU A 735 -49.82 9.56 6.04
N LYS A 736 -49.21 10.20 7.05
CA LYS A 736 -47.77 10.06 7.37
C LYS A 736 -47.62 8.89 8.34
N ASN A 737 -46.86 7.88 7.93
CA ASN A 737 -46.75 6.60 8.64
C ASN A 737 -45.37 6.49 9.28
N TYR A 738 -45.36 6.34 10.60
CA TYR A 738 -44.18 6.04 11.37
C TYR A 738 -44.12 4.53 11.62
N THR A 739 -42.98 3.91 11.35
CA THR A 739 -42.68 2.52 11.68
C THR A 739 -41.78 2.51 12.91
N ILE A 740 -42.25 1.90 13.98
CA ILE A 740 -41.44 1.67 15.17
C ILE A 740 -41.17 0.17 15.23
N ASN A 741 -39.96 -0.22 14.89
CA ASN A 741 -39.50 -1.59 15.04
C ASN A 741 -39.00 -1.78 16.47
N VAL A 742 -39.85 -2.39 17.30
CA VAL A 742 -39.50 -2.74 18.66
C VAL A 742 -38.92 -4.14 18.66
N HIS A 743 -37.61 -4.24 18.83
CA HIS A 743 -36.93 -5.51 18.99
C HIS A 743 -36.97 -5.86 20.47
N ARG A 744 -37.84 -6.81 20.82
CA ARG A 744 -37.86 -7.39 22.16
C ARG A 744 -36.95 -8.59 22.15
N ALA A 745 -35.96 -8.60 23.04
CA ALA A 745 -35.09 -9.76 23.20
C ALA A 745 -35.93 -11.03 23.47
N GLY A 746 -35.58 -12.14 22.79
CA GLY A 746 -36.24 -13.43 22.98
C GLY A 746 -35.96 -14.03 24.36
N SER A 747 -36.76 -15.01 24.77
CA SER A 747 -36.50 -15.77 25.99
C SER A 747 -35.20 -16.56 25.81
N GLY A 748 -34.17 -16.19 26.56
CA GLY A 748 -32.82 -16.74 26.42
C GLY A 748 -31.93 -16.04 25.39
N VAL A 749 -32.39 -14.97 24.74
CA VAL A 749 -31.51 -14.10 23.92
C VAL A 749 -30.89 -13.07 24.86
N SER A 750 -29.66 -13.33 25.30
CA SER A 750 -28.80 -12.24 25.72
C SER A 750 -28.03 -11.76 24.49
N ASP A 751 -28.10 -10.46 24.21
CA ASP A 751 -27.16 -9.79 23.30
C ASP A 751 -26.00 -9.15 24.08
N ILE A 752 -25.92 -9.53 25.36
CA ILE A 752 -24.86 -9.16 26.26
C ILE A 752 -23.60 -9.70 25.64
N ARG A 753 -22.72 -8.77 25.30
CA ARG A 753 -21.41 -9.01 24.75
C ARG A 753 -20.40 -8.27 25.58
N ILE A 754 -19.15 -8.63 25.47
CA ILE A 754 -18.07 -7.83 26.04
C ILE A 754 -17.57 -6.91 24.93
N ALA A 755 -17.84 -5.61 25.06
CA ALA A 755 -17.18 -4.58 24.29
C ALA A 755 -15.79 -4.31 24.87
N ASP A 756 -14.88 -3.86 24.01
CA ASP A 756 -13.50 -3.50 24.41
C ASP A 756 -12.77 -4.64 25.16
N LEU A 757 -13.12 -5.89 24.82
CA LEU A 757 -12.52 -7.09 25.40
C LEU A 757 -11.00 -7.08 25.17
N LYS A 758 -10.25 -7.14 26.26
CA LYS A 758 -8.80 -7.25 26.27
C LYS A 758 -8.42 -8.49 27.07
N THR A 759 -7.87 -9.46 26.36
CA THR A 759 -7.17 -10.60 26.94
C THR A 759 -5.67 -10.40 26.72
N SER A 760 -4.87 -10.66 27.74
CA SER A 760 -3.41 -10.62 27.60
C SER A 760 -2.74 -11.53 28.61
N GLY A 761 -1.68 -12.22 28.19
CA GLY A 761 -0.72 -12.87 29.07
C GLY A 761 -0.42 -14.32 28.70
N THR A 762 0.83 -14.72 28.85
CA THR A 762 1.32 -16.09 28.62
C THR A 762 1.86 -16.78 29.86
N ILE A 763 1.91 -16.08 31.00
CA ILE A 763 2.24 -16.64 32.33
C ILE A 763 1.08 -16.42 33.32
N ILE A 764 0.50 -15.21 33.32
CA ILE A 764 -0.67 -14.83 34.12
C ILE A 764 -1.67 -14.18 33.19
N GLY A 765 -2.89 -14.71 33.15
CA GLY A 765 -3.97 -14.21 32.33
C GLY A 765 -4.62 -12.96 32.92
N VAL A 766 -4.95 -12.04 32.01
CA VAL A 766 -5.79 -10.87 32.24
C VAL A 766 -7.00 -10.98 31.34
N PHE A 767 -8.18 -10.76 31.90
CA PHE A 767 -9.47 -10.77 31.23
C PHE A 767 -10.25 -9.55 31.68
N LYS A 768 -10.35 -8.54 30.81
CA LYS A 768 -11.08 -7.30 31.11
C LYS A 768 -11.87 -6.81 29.92
N GLY A 769 -12.91 -6.05 30.19
CA GLY A 769 -13.73 -5.44 29.16
C GLY A 769 -14.94 -4.77 29.79
N ARG A 770 -15.92 -4.47 28.96
CA ARG A 770 -17.17 -3.85 29.39
C ARG A 770 -18.35 -4.62 28.83
N LEU A 771 -19.33 -4.99 29.66
CA LEU A 771 -20.58 -5.51 29.13
C LEU A 771 -21.27 -4.44 28.30
N ALA A 772 -21.71 -4.83 27.12
CA ALA A 772 -22.50 -4.02 26.23
C ALA A 772 -23.71 -4.83 25.77
N SER A 773 -24.80 -4.13 25.56
CA SER A 773 -26.04 -4.67 25.05
C SER A 773 -26.70 -3.56 24.24
N ASN A 774 -27.42 -3.95 23.21
CA ASN A 774 -28.31 -3.09 22.47
C ASN A 774 -29.63 -2.85 23.23
N TYR A 775 -29.96 -3.70 24.22
CA TYR A 775 -31.20 -3.71 25.01
C TYR A 775 -31.03 -3.25 26.47
N ILE A 776 -29.83 -3.41 27.06
CA ILE A 776 -29.55 -3.15 28.49
C ILE A 776 -28.60 -1.96 28.63
N ASN A 777 -29.04 -0.95 29.38
CA ASN A 777 -28.26 0.26 29.65
C ASN A 777 -27.72 0.35 31.10
N ASN A 778 -28.00 -0.66 31.93
CA ASN A 778 -27.52 -0.73 33.31
C ASN A 778 -27.15 -2.16 33.69
N PHE A 779 -25.85 -2.40 33.88
CA PHE A 779 -25.31 -3.72 34.22
C PHE A 779 -25.11 -3.92 35.73
N SER A 780 -25.62 -3.02 36.57
CA SER A 780 -25.45 -3.11 38.02
C SER A 780 -26.00 -4.44 38.55
N GLY A 781 -25.13 -5.22 39.18
CA GLY A 781 -25.49 -6.53 39.75
C GLY A 781 -25.38 -7.71 38.79
N TYR A 782 -25.06 -7.49 37.51
CA TYR A 782 -24.58 -8.56 36.63
C TYR A 782 -23.27 -9.11 37.18
N ARG A 783 -22.96 -10.35 36.81
CA ARG A 783 -21.76 -11.04 37.31
C ARG A 783 -21.01 -11.70 36.17
N VAL A 784 -19.72 -11.41 36.05
CA VAL A 784 -18.81 -12.06 35.10
C VAL A 784 -17.93 -13.03 35.87
N GLU A 785 -18.00 -14.30 35.52
CA GLU A 785 -17.21 -15.38 36.10
C GLU A 785 -16.23 -15.91 35.05
N LEU A 786 -15.00 -16.16 35.46
CA LEU A 786 -14.01 -16.87 34.65
C LEU A 786 -13.90 -18.32 35.15
N TRP A 787 -13.86 -19.27 34.22
CA TRP A 787 -13.77 -20.70 34.49
C TRP A 787 -12.76 -21.36 33.56
N THR A 788 -12.11 -22.43 34.01
CA THR A 788 -11.41 -23.34 33.08
C THR A 788 -12.47 -24.15 32.30
N ARG A 789 -12.18 -24.60 31.07
CA ARG A 789 -13.15 -25.48 30.35
C ARG A 789 -13.30 -26.86 31.01
N ALA A 790 -12.39 -27.23 31.92
CA ALA A 790 -12.53 -28.40 32.79
C ALA A 790 -13.56 -28.20 33.93
N GLY A 791 -14.17 -27.01 34.04
CA GLY A 791 -15.25 -26.73 34.98
C GLY A 791 -14.79 -26.26 36.36
N VAL A 792 -13.59 -25.69 36.48
CA VAL A 792 -13.09 -25.09 37.73
C VAL A 792 -13.28 -23.57 37.67
N SER A 793 -13.96 -22.99 38.66
CA SER A 793 -14.13 -21.54 38.78
C SER A 793 -12.79 -20.88 39.16
N VAL A 794 -12.48 -19.78 38.48
CA VAL A 794 -11.21 -19.05 38.60
C VAL A 794 -11.41 -17.81 39.44
N ASP A 795 -12.29 -16.92 39.00
CA ASP A 795 -12.64 -15.69 39.72
C ASP A 795 -13.98 -15.13 39.21
N THR A 796 -14.55 -14.19 39.96
CA THR A 796 -15.88 -13.64 39.72
C THR A 796 -15.96 -12.16 40.09
N VAL A 797 -16.48 -11.35 39.17
CA VAL A 797 -16.69 -9.90 39.35
C VAL A 797 -18.17 -9.56 39.28
N ILE A 798 -18.67 -8.79 40.25
CA ILE A 798 -20.02 -8.20 40.22
C ILE A 798 -19.90 -6.78 39.69
N LEU A 799 -20.72 -6.44 38.70
CA LEU A 799 -20.59 -5.23 37.92
C LEU A 799 -21.30 -4.03 38.54
N SER A 800 -20.76 -2.86 38.21
CA SER A 800 -21.37 -1.54 38.39
C SER A 800 -22.25 -1.21 37.17
N SER A 801 -22.98 -0.08 37.19
CA SER A 801 -23.93 0.28 36.13
C SER A 801 -23.28 0.46 34.74
N ASP A 802 -21.99 0.81 34.70
CA ASP A 802 -21.20 0.99 33.48
C ASP A 802 -20.76 -0.33 32.81
N GLY A 803 -20.89 -1.46 33.51
CA GLY A 803 -20.58 -2.79 32.99
C GLY A 803 -19.09 -3.12 32.87
N GLU A 804 -18.18 -2.29 33.39
CA GLU A 804 -16.73 -2.56 33.33
C GLU A 804 -16.32 -3.67 34.31
N PHE A 805 -15.39 -4.53 33.88
CA PHE A 805 -14.81 -5.58 34.72
C PHE A 805 -13.35 -5.89 34.37
N GLU A 806 -12.63 -6.43 35.35
CA GLU A 806 -11.26 -6.92 35.19
C GLU A 806 -11.02 -8.11 36.13
N ILE A 807 -10.55 -9.23 35.56
CA ILE A 807 -10.10 -10.43 36.25
C ILE A 807 -8.63 -10.65 35.86
N THR A 808 -7.74 -10.70 36.84
CA THR A 808 -6.30 -10.91 36.61
C THR A 808 -5.78 -12.04 37.49
N GLY A 809 -4.63 -12.61 37.17
CA GLY A 809 -3.97 -13.57 38.06
C GLY A 809 -4.17 -15.05 37.74
N PHE A 810 -4.90 -15.39 36.66
CA PHE A 810 -5.22 -16.79 36.36
C PHE A 810 -4.16 -17.50 35.50
N PRO A 811 -3.95 -18.82 35.66
CA PRO A 811 -2.84 -19.51 35.02
C PRO A 811 -3.05 -19.71 33.50
N VAL A 812 -2.04 -19.49 32.68
CA VAL A 812 -2.12 -19.66 31.20
C VAL A 812 -0.99 -20.54 30.66
N ASP A 813 -0.50 -21.44 31.51
CA ASP A 813 0.51 -22.45 31.17
C ASP A 813 0.03 -23.45 30.11
N THR A 814 0.91 -24.31 29.58
CA THR A 814 0.61 -25.27 28.51
C THR A 814 -0.61 -26.14 28.82
N ILE A 815 -0.80 -26.57 30.07
CA ILE A 815 -1.95 -27.38 30.46
C ILE A 815 -3.20 -26.50 30.48
N SER A 816 -3.11 -25.29 31.03
CA SER A 816 -4.21 -24.32 31.08
C SER A 816 -4.63 -23.83 29.68
N LYS A 817 -3.73 -23.75 28.70
CA LYS A 817 -4.04 -23.47 27.27
C LYS A 817 -4.71 -24.66 26.56
N ILE A 818 -4.29 -25.89 26.87
CA ILE A 818 -4.96 -27.11 26.36
C ILE A 818 -6.36 -27.23 26.95
N ILE A 819 -6.51 -26.99 28.25
CA ILE A 819 -7.81 -26.98 28.93
C ILE A 819 -8.64 -25.81 28.39
N GLY A 820 -8.03 -24.63 28.19
CA GLY A 820 -8.70 -23.41 27.79
C GLY A 820 -9.52 -22.80 28.92
N TYR A 821 -9.97 -21.57 28.68
CA TYR A 821 -10.87 -20.86 29.59
C TYR A 821 -12.18 -20.57 28.90
N LYS A 822 -13.20 -20.34 29.72
CA LYS A 822 -14.47 -19.80 29.31
C LYS A 822 -14.94 -18.82 30.35
N TYR A 823 -15.63 -17.78 29.92
CA TYR A 823 -16.31 -16.88 30.83
C TYR A 823 -17.80 -17.11 30.79
N ARG A 824 -18.44 -16.76 31.89
CA ARG A 824 -19.87 -16.85 32.10
C ARG A 824 -20.37 -15.54 32.63
N VAL A 825 -21.36 -14.98 31.98
CA VAL A 825 -22.06 -13.80 32.49
C VAL A 825 -23.41 -14.26 33.02
N TYR A 826 -23.72 -13.83 34.24
CA TYR A 826 -25.00 -14.03 34.89
C TYR A 826 -25.72 -12.71 35.07
N ASP A 827 -27.05 -12.73 34.88
CA ASP A 827 -27.90 -11.60 35.21
C ASP A 827 -28.15 -11.49 36.74
N THR A 828 -28.92 -10.49 37.15
CA THR A 828 -29.27 -10.23 38.55
C THR A 828 -30.15 -11.30 39.18
N GLU A 829 -30.84 -12.11 38.38
CA GLU A 829 -31.65 -13.25 38.83
C GLU A 829 -30.86 -14.56 38.87
N ASN A 830 -29.55 -14.48 38.60
CA ASN A 830 -28.61 -15.59 38.58
C ASN A 830 -28.83 -16.57 37.41
N ASN A 831 -29.46 -16.13 36.32
CA ASN A 831 -29.53 -16.88 35.07
C ASN A 831 -28.25 -16.68 34.25
N LEU A 832 -27.74 -17.76 33.65
CA LEU A 832 -26.61 -17.67 32.73
C LEU A 832 -27.06 -17.03 31.42
N VAL A 833 -26.48 -15.88 31.08
CA VAL A 833 -26.87 -15.09 29.92
C VAL A 833 -25.83 -15.15 28.80
N LEU A 834 -24.54 -15.24 29.11
CA LEU A 834 -23.47 -15.42 28.12
C LEU A 834 -22.52 -16.51 28.62
N GLU A 835 -22.19 -17.49 27.79
CA GLU A 835 -21.08 -18.40 28.04
C GLU A 835 -20.29 -18.51 26.74
N GLU A 836 -19.04 -18.07 26.78
CA GLU A 836 -18.17 -18.13 25.61
C GLU A 836 -16.78 -18.57 26.04
N ASP A 837 -16.10 -19.18 25.08
CA ASP A 837 -14.70 -19.54 25.23
C ASP A 837 -13.85 -18.27 25.28
N LEU A 838 -13.01 -18.18 26.30
CA LEU A 838 -12.00 -17.14 26.36
C LEU A 838 -10.80 -17.61 25.55
N ASN A 839 -10.66 -17.09 24.34
CA ASN A 839 -9.47 -17.31 23.52
C ASN A 839 -8.33 -16.46 24.10
N LEU A 840 -7.32 -17.15 24.62
CA LEU A 840 -6.13 -16.59 25.25
C LEU A 840 -4.90 -16.77 24.37
#